data_AF-A0A0F9P5C9-F1
#
_entry.id   AF-A0A0F9P5C9-F1
#
_cell.length_a   1.000
_cell.length_b   1.000
_cell.length_c   1.000
_cell.angle_alpha   90.00
_cell.angle_beta   90.00
_cell.angle_gamma   90.00
#
_symmetry.space_group_name_H-M   'P 1'
#
loop_
_entity.id
_entity.type
_entity.pdbx_description
1 polymer ?
#
loop_
_entity_poly.entity_id
_entity_poly.type
_entity_poly.pdbx_seq_one_letter_code
_entity_poly.pdbx_strand_id
1 'polypeptide(L)'
;EKNKLLTEKEKETTEPTKEIREFKEEWSQYLANSIKESDISDDVKEKLSESLDIYGILKELIEKIKSNEIVEEEFKQEVKKFEYILIEESHIAKPLFMNFDWFRRYYNGMIRKAGKKVAHLYISKKTREFLSYISGRIEQLENLGNTQENLKKFKEFLERYFQIKEKWALLLNRLIRETPNKEISTEIKKELETVIKLYCEIRAIQFSKKISKEDKEKLIQGRIEKYNPRFFELFEILKRFLGIYDNYSRNWMEKSLILEGKKTVKRLSQKIESIKKENTLHQILNDKSSSIQNYKEVLKENLYKNSLLSLKEKSQIIKIIQNKEISDLKMTKLVSILSKLSAEELLSLLGINNDQSLRRTGLVYFVLDKRTGKVYVGQTIRSLRDRFAEHLRDPPNKYFREAVNFYKQKGYKLKISYINDKSLTTQNNEFIIEIIGEARSQKLLNELEITEIKNRKSCVLDYFTIKDGHILPLYGYNIQRGGNYSVLSLKGKVAITYSHIDKEQLKSLIKRGLFVSEIAKELIVPDMIIITKIQEFWASEDIFTLDQTRKIFGGYDIYKSRMKHIPTSVPNSTTFSDKRLNNLVKLIKGGYSTPQMKFELDIDNSELYLMLRALGFSTFTSARDHYGSTELFCKKSRETLINSVKRGKDHAYYVDVDEGLFISLIKQKQDYKVLAQKLKIAERTVYEKSYELLDMSLPEAERIYRIYPKLEKKLLNEKDPRKFLKTPFFKDLITSGLTVEEVDKEFLKILIALGYSKKELEGLYGWDHYRMTRWIANILKMDFYRAIEEFWWKSRIMWLFRLGYSARQMRDVSLRLIGKHVTHGVLKRVFAEEYKIHGSKTWKYLKNLYET
;
A
#
# COMPACT_ATOMS: atom_id res chain seq x y z
N GLU A 1 -63.84 27.02 -16.56
CA GLU A 1 -62.73 26.07 -16.32
C GLU A 1 -61.33 26.63 -16.58
N LYS A 2 -61.06 27.41 -17.64
CA LYS A 2 -59.72 27.98 -17.89
C LYS A 2 -59.13 28.86 -16.78
N ASN A 3 -59.95 29.59 -16.02
CA ASN A 3 -59.46 30.44 -14.93
C ASN A 3 -59.17 29.69 -13.61
N LYS A 4 -59.70 28.47 -13.42
CA LYS A 4 -59.38 27.60 -12.26
C LYS A 4 -57.98 27.00 -12.40
N LEU A 5 -57.59 26.64 -13.63
CA LEU A 5 -56.27 26.11 -13.96
C LEU A 5 -55.14 27.14 -13.83
N LEU A 6 -55.44 28.44 -13.92
CA LEU A 6 -54.46 29.51 -13.70
C LEU A 6 -54.19 29.76 -12.21
N THR A 7 -55.21 29.64 -11.35
CA THR A 7 -55.05 29.81 -9.90
C THR A 7 -54.39 28.60 -9.22
N GLU A 8 -54.54 27.39 -9.76
CA GLU A 8 -53.79 26.21 -9.29
C GLU A 8 -52.30 26.27 -9.69
N LYS A 9 -51.96 26.83 -10.86
CA LYS A 9 -50.56 27.05 -11.27
C LYS A 9 -49.83 28.13 -10.49
N GLU A 10 -50.52 29.15 -9.97
CA GLU A 10 -49.88 30.16 -9.13
C GLU A 10 -49.61 29.64 -7.70
N LYS A 11 -50.44 28.74 -7.16
CA LYS A 11 -50.17 28.07 -5.87
C LYS A 11 -48.98 27.09 -5.96
N GLU A 12 -48.82 26.38 -7.08
CA GLU A 12 -47.69 25.49 -7.34
C GLU A 12 -46.32 26.19 -7.45
N THR A 13 -46.26 27.54 -7.47
CA THR A 13 -44.98 28.28 -7.52
C THR A 13 -44.47 28.77 -6.16
N THR A 14 -45.25 28.60 -5.09
CA THR A 14 -44.81 28.92 -3.71
C THR A 14 -44.40 27.70 -2.88
N GLU A 15 -44.82 26.49 -3.27
CA GLU A 15 -44.33 25.22 -2.68
C GLU A 15 -42.89 24.84 -3.07
N PRO A 16 -42.40 25.01 -4.32
CA PRO A 16 -41.04 24.66 -4.70
C PRO A 16 -40.01 25.48 -3.94
N THR A 17 -40.34 26.73 -3.61
CA THR A 17 -39.49 27.63 -2.84
C THR A 17 -39.40 27.23 -1.37
N LYS A 18 -40.40 26.51 -0.84
CA LYS A 18 -40.40 25.94 0.51
C LYS A 18 -39.63 24.61 0.55
N GLU A 19 -39.87 23.70 -0.40
CA GLU A 19 -39.09 22.46 -0.56
C GLU A 19 -37.60 22.72 -0.84
N ILE A 20 -37.26 23.71 -1.67
CA ILE A 20 -35.86 24.10 -1.95
C ILE A 20 -35.20 24.76 -0.72
N ARG A 21 -35.98 25.30 0.23
CA ARG A 21 -35.47 25.86 1.48
C ARG A 21 -35.24 24.77 2.52
N GLU A 22 -36.15 23.81 2.64
CA GLU A 22 -36.00 22.62 3.50
C GLU A 22 -34.82 21.73 3.05
N PHE A 23 -34.60 21.56 1.74
CA PHE A 23 -33.46 20.80 1.20
C PHE A 23 -32.07 21.46 1.47
N LYS A 24 -32.02 22.74 1.84
CA LYS A 24 -30.76 23.46 2.17
C LYS A 24 -30.32 23.24 3.62
N GLU A 25 -31.22 22.81 4.50
CA GLU A 25 -30.94 22.57 5.92
C GLU A 25 -30.45 21.15 6.21
N GLU A 26 -30.77 20.16 5.36
CA GLU A 26 -30.42 18.75 5.61
C GLU A 26 -29.01 18.32 5.18
N TRP A 27 -28.23 19.17 4.51
CA TRP A 27 -26.99 18.70 3.87
C TRP A 27 -25.88 18.31 4.87
N SER A 28 -25.75 19.02 6.00
CA SER A 28 -24.79 18.70 7.05
C SER A 28 -25.18 17.41 7.76
N GLN A 29 -26.47 17.21 8.04
CA GLN A 29 -27.03 15.98 8.59
C GLN A 29 -26.77 14.79 7.64
N TYR A 30 -26.98 14.99 6.35
CA TYR A 30 -26.73 14.00 5.30
C TYR A 30 -25.24 13.64 5.20
N LEU A 31 -24.35 14.64 5.28
CA LEU A 31 -22.92 14.43 5.23
C LEU A 31 -22.43 13.69 6.48
N ALA A 32 -22.91 14.08 7.67
CA ALA A 32 -22.59 13.43 8.94
C ALA A 32 -23.05 11.95 8.93
N ASN A 33 -24.27 11.68 8.47
CA ASN A 33 -24.79 10.32 8.33
C ASN A 33 -23.98 9.52 7.30
N SER A 34 -23.56 10.15 6.20
CA SER A 34 -22.77 9.47 5.17
C SER A 34 -21.33 9.21 5.61
N ILE A 35 -20.72 10.07 6.43
CA ILE A 35 -19.42 9.82 7.08
C ILE A 35 -19.57 8.65 8.04
N LYS A 36 -20.62 8.62 8.85
CA LYS A 36 -20.92 7.53 9.79
C LYS A 36 -21.07 6.19 9.06
N GLU A 37 -21.81 6.17 7.94
CA GLU A 37 -22.07 4.98 7.11
C GLU A 37 -20.91 4.56 6.19
N SER A 38 -19.89 5.40 5.99
CA SER A 38 -18.83 5.14 5.02
C SER A 38 -17.83 4.05 5.46
N ASP A 39 -17.10 3.46 4.50
CA ASP A 39 -16.09 2.40 4.73
C ASP A 39 -14.69 2.94 5.11
N ILE A 40 -14.54 4.24 5.37
CA ILE A 40 -13.27 4.87 5.79
C ILE A 40 -12.95 4.56 7.27
N SER A 41 -11.68 4.65 7.65
CA SER A 41 -11.24 4.35 9.03
C SER A 41 -11.87 5.26 10.06
N ASP A 42 -12.18 4.74 11.23
CA ASP A 42 -12.87 5.48 12.30
C ASP A 42 -12.12 6.75 12.74
N ASP A 43 -10.78 6.74 12.79
CA ASP A 43 -9.95 7.94 13.07
C ASP A 43 -10.16 9.06 12.03
N VAL A 44 -10.48 8.70 10.78
CA VAL A 44 -10.77 9.68 9.71
C VAL A 44 -12.23 10.13 9.80
N LYS A 45 -13.15 9.25 10.19
CA LYS A 45 -14.56 9.62 10.42
C LYS A 45 -14.72 10.59 11.58
N GLU A 46 -13.97 10.36 12.66
CA GLU A 46 -13.95 11.22 13.85
C GLU A 46 -13.48 12.64 13.46
N LYS A 47 -12.32 12.76 12.82
CA LYS A 47 -11.79 14.05 12.33
C LYS A 47 -12.71 14.77 11.35
N LEU A 48 -13.34 14.02 10.42
CA LEU A 48 -14.32 14.59 9.51
C LEU A 48 -15.60 15.06 10.22
N SER A 49 -15.99 14.39 11.30
CA SER A 49 -17.14 14.79 12.11
C SER A 49 -16.82 16.04 12.91
N GLU A 50 -15.66 16.10 13.56
CA GLU A 50 -15.16 17.30 14.27
C GLU A 50 -15.06 18.51 13.33
N SER A 51 -14.54 18.31 12.12
CA SER A 51 -14.49 19.34 11.07
C SER A 51 -15.89 19.83 10.66
N LEU A 52 -16.90 18.97 10.65
CA LEU A 52 -18.29 19.35 10.33
C LEU A 52 -18.95 20.13 11.46
N ASP A 53 -18.68 19.76 12.71
CA ASP A 53 -19.20 20.47 13.88
C ASP A 53 -18.63 21.90 13.92
N ILE A 54 -17.32 22.05 13.66
CA ILE A 54 -16.66 23.36 13.53
C ILE A 54 -17.29 24.17 12.40
N TYR A 55 -17.60 23.56 11.25
CA TYR A 55 -18.29 24.24 10.16
C TYR A 55 -19.70 24.72 10.58
N GLY A 56 -20.43 23.92 11.36
CA GLY A 56 -21.73 24.30 11.93
C GLY A 56 -21.63 25.56 12.80
N ILE A 57 -20.66 25.58 13.72
CA ILE A 57 -20.40 26.73 14.59
C ILE A 57 -20.03 27.99 13.78
N LEU A 58 -19.14 27.84 12.79
CA LEU A 58 -18.75 28.96 11.91
C LEU A 58 -19.95 29.48 11.10
N LYS A 59 -20.87 28.62 10.67
CA LYS A 59 -22.10 29.01 9.97
C LYS A 59 -23.02 29.83 10.87
N GLU A 60 -23.20 29.44 12.13
CA GLU A 60 -23.99 30.22 13.10
C GLU A 60 -23.39 31.59 13.36
N LEU A 61 -22.08 31.67 13.56
CA LEU A 61 -21.36 32.94 13.71
C LEU A 61 -21.56 33.85 12.49
N ILE A 62 -21.63 33.27 11.28
CA ILE A 62 -21.91 34.01 10.04
C ILE A 62 -23.34 34.54 10.00
N GLU A 63 -24.34 33.78 10.44
CA GLU A 63 -25.72 34.29 10.49
C GLU A 63 -25.85 35.40 11.52
N LYS A 64 -25.19 35.27 12.69
CA LYS A 64 -25.16 36.32 13.72
C LYS A 64 -24.53 37.62 13.24
N ILE A 65 -23.41 37.56 12.51
CA ILE A 65 -22.82 38.80 11.97
C ILE A 65 -23.68 39.40 10.84
N LYS A 66 -24.41 38.59 10.07
CA LYS A 66 -25.35 39.08 9.05
C LYS A 66 -26.58 39.76 9.64
N SER A 67 -27.09 39.27 10.77
CA SER A 67 -28.18 39.91 11.50
C SER A 67 -27.72 41.09 12.36
N ASN A 68 -26.42 41.43 12.32
CA ASN A 68 -25.77 42.40 13.20
C ASN A 68 -25.94 42.08 14.70
N GLU A 69 -26.15 40.80 15.05
CA GLU A 69 -26.21 40.34 16.44
C GLU A 69 -24.85 40.36 17.12
N ILE A 70 -23.77 40.21 16.34
CA ILE A 70 -22.38 40.33 16.81
C ILE A 70 -21.62 41.32 15.94
N VAL A 71 -20.68 42.02 16.52
CA VAL A 71 -19.80 42.96 15.81
C VAL A 71 -18.59 42.25 15.19
N GLU A 72 -17.97 42.87 14.19
CA GLU A 72 -16.89 42.25 13.40
C GLU A 72 -15.70 41.79 14.27
N GLU A 73 -15.36 42.55 15.31
CA GLU A 73 -14.30 42.20 16.26
C GLU A 73 -14.61 40.96 17.10
N GLU A 74 -15.86 40.78 17.52
CA GLU A 74 -16.31 39.60 18.27
C GLU A 74 -16.30 38.35 17.38
N PHE A 75 -16.76 38.50 16.13
CA PHE A 75 -16.65 37.44 15.10
C PHE A 75 -15.20 37.04 14.84
N LYS A 76 -14.29 38.02 14.71
CA LYS A 76 -12.84 37.74 14.53
C LYS A 76 -12.27 36.98 15.73
N GLN A 77 -12.65 37.31 16.96
CA GLN A 77 -12.18 36.61 18.16
C GLN A 77 -12.70 35.17 18.25
N GLU A 78 -13.97 34.93 17.91
CA GLU A 78 -14.55 33.58 17.90
C GLU A 78 -13.94 32.70 16.80
N VAL A 79 -13.77 33.23 15.57
CA VAL A 79 -13.09 32.51 14.48
C VAL A 79 -11.65 32.14 14.87
N LYS A 80 -10.95 33.01 15.62
CA LYS A 80 -9.59 32.78 16.09
C LYS A 80 -9.45 31.55 16.99
N LYS A 81 -10.50 31.16 17.73
CA LYS A 81 -10.50 29.94 18.56
C LYS A 81 -10.41 28.67 17.71
N PHE A 82 -10.90 28.72 16.47
CA PHE A 82 -10.90 27.59 15.54
C PHE A 82 -9.71 27.59 14.56
N GLU A 83 -8.92 28.67 14.49
CA GLU A 83 -7.77 28.81 13.58
C GLU A 83 -6.73 27.70 13.77
N TYR A 84 -6.40 27.34 15.03
CA TYR A 84 -5.42 26.29 15.32
C TYR A 84 -5.86 24.92 14.77
N ILE A 85 -7.14 24.58 14.92
CA ILE A 85 -7.71 23.31 14.44
C ILE A 85 -7.71 23.27 12.91
N LEU A 86 -8.10 24.38 12.26
CA LEU A 86 -8.09 24.50 10.79
C LEU A 86 -6.67 24.43 10.18
N ILE A 87 -5.66 24.87 10.93
CA ILE A 87 -4.24 24.79 10.55
C ILE A 87 -3.68 23.38 10.76
N GLU A 88 -3.95 22.75 11.90
CA GLU A 88 -3.51 21.39 12.23
C GLU A 88 -4.13 20.36 11.27
N GLU A 89 -5.42 20.50 11.01
CA GLU A 89 -6.17 19.68 10.07
C GLU A 89 -6.03 20.17 8.62
N SER A 90 -5.19 21.15 8.31
CA SER A 90 -5.10 21.77 6.97
C SER A 90 -4.87 20.76 5.84
N HIS A 91 -4.25 19.60 6.08
CA HIS A 91 -4.12 18.56 5.05
C HIS A 91 -5.45 17.84 4.72
N ILE A 92 -6.42 17.87 5.62
CA ILE A 92 -7.80 17.37 5.49
C ILE A 92 -8.75 18.52 5.10
N ALA A 93 -8.62 19.67 5.76
CA ALA A 93 -9.40 20.87 5.57
C ALA A 93 -9.09 21.58 4.23
N LYS A 94 -7.84 21.63 3.76
CA LYS A 94 -7.46 22.32 2.50
C LYS A 94 -8.14 21.70 1.27
N PRO A 95 -8.26 20.37 1.12
CA PRO A 95 -9.14 19.76 0.10
C PRO A 95 -10.63 20.12 0.25
N LEU A 96 -11.14 20.20 1.48
CA LEU A 96 -12.52 20.57 1.81
C LEU A 96 -12.83 22.04 1.45
N PHE A 97 -11.92 22.96 1.73
CA PHE A 97 -12.12 24.41 1.61
C PHE A 97 -11.56 25.00 0.30
N MET A 98 -10.41 24.54 -0.22
CA MET A 98 -9.85 25.07 -1.48
C MET A 98 -10.52 24.50 -2.73
N ASN A 99 -11.19 23.36 -2.64
CA ASN A 99 -11.77 22.71 -3.81
C ASN A 99 -13.01 21.90 -3.46
N PHE A 100 -14.01 22.56 -2.85
CA PHE A 100 -15.31 21.96 -2.56
C PHE A 100 -15.93 21.30 -3.80
N ASP A 101 -15.63 21.80 -5.01
CA ASP A 101 -16.06 21.21 -6.27
C ASP A 101 -15.40 19.85 -6.56
N TRP A 102 -14.18 19.63 -6.07
CA TRP A 102 -13.48 18.35 -6.06
C TRP A 102 -14.01 17.42 -4.97
N PHE A 103 -14.25 17.93 -3.75
CA PHE A 103 -14.91 17.17 -2.67
C PHE A 103 -16.31 16.69 -3.11
N ARG A 104 -17.13 17.58 -3.71
CA ARG A 104 -18.43 17.25 -4.31
C ARG A 104 -18.30 16.17 -5.36
N ARG A 105 -17.31 16.25 -6.26
CA ARG A 105 -17.09 15.22 -7.32
C ARG A 105 -16.63 13.89 -6.73
N TYR A 106 -15.76 13.92 -5.73
CA TYR A 106 -15.25 12.75 -5.03
C TYR A 106 -16.38 12.05 -4.26
N TYR A 107 -17.16 12.81 -3.49
CA TYR A 107 -18.33 12.36 -2.73
C TYR A 107 -19.45 11.85 -3.64
N ASN A 108 -19.82 12.57 -4.70
CA ASN A 108 -20.80 12.11 -5.70
C ASN A 108 -20.31 10.86 -6.44
N GLY A 109 -18.99 10.72 -6.62
CA GLY A 109 -18.36 9.51 -7.14
C GLY A 109 -18.50 8.32 -6.18
N MET A 110 -18.37 8.54 -4.88
CA MET A 110 -18.60 7.50 -3.85
C MET A 110 -20.08 7.11 -3.76
N ILE A 111 -21.00 8.08 -3.73
CA ILE A 111 -22.45 7.84 -3.67
C ILE A 111 -22.96 7.09 -4.91
N ARG A 112 -22.46 7.44 -6.11
CA ARG A 112 -22.75 6.67 -7.34
C ARG A 112 -22.26 5.24 -7.27
N LYS A 113 -21.07 5.01 -6.71
CA LYS A 113 -20.51 3.65 -6.54
C LYS A 113 -21.31 2.83 -5.52
N ALA A 114 -21.95 3.48 -4.56
CA ALA A 114 -22.86 2.86 -3.60
C ALA A 114 -24.31 2.70 -4.13
N GLY A 115 -24.58 3.06 -5.38
CA GLY A 115 -25.91 2.91 -6.01
C GLY A 115 -26.99 3.88 -5.50
N LYS A 116 -26.62 4.90 -4.71
CA LYS A 116 -27.55 5.89 -4.15
C LYS A 116 -27.70 7.09 -5.11
N LYS A 117 -28.87 7.74 -5.13
CA LYS A 117 -29.11 8.96 -5.95
C LYS A 117 -28.27 10.13 -5.42
N VAL A 118 -27.71 10.91 -6.33
CA VAL A 118 -26.78 12.02 -6.02
C VAL A 118 -27.56 13.27 -5.61
N ALA A 119 -27.25 13.86 -4.46
CA ALA A 119 -27.79 15.15 -4.05
C ALA A 119 -27.14 16.30 -4.86
N HIS A 120 -27.96 17.15 -5.49
CA HIS A 120 -27.49 18.38 -6.15
C HIS A 120 -27.23 19.46 -5.10
N LEU A 121 -26.06 19.41 -4.45
CA LEU A 121 -25.59 20.46 -3.56
C LEU A 121 -25.43 21.80 -4.32
N TYR A 122 -26.39 22.70 -4.18
CA TYR A 122 -26.33 24.06 -4.69
C TYR A 122 -25.78 25.01 -3.62
N ILE A 123 -24.59 25.57 -3.88
CA ILE A 123 -23.92 26.50 -2.98
C ILE A 123 -24.12 27.91 -3.49
N SER A 124 -24.58 28.81 -2.60
CA SER A 124 -24.76 30.21 -2.94
C SER A 124 -23.44 30.88 -3.35
N LYS A 125 -23.50 31.88 -4.23
CA LYS A 125 -22.34 32.68 -4.65
C LYS A 125 -21.58 33.26 -3.45
N LYS A 126 -22.30 33.72 -2.42
CA LYS A 126 -21.73 34.29 -1.19
C LYS A 126 -20.95 33.27 -0.36
N THR A 127 -21.43 32.02 -0.26
CA THR A 127 -20.68 30.94 0.41
C THR A 127 -19.37 30.63 -0.33
N ARG A 128 -19.37 30.72 -1.67
CA ARG A 128 -18.14 30.55 -2.47
C ARG A 128 -17.13 31.69 -2.24
N GLU A 129 -17.60 32.92 -2.18
CA GLU A 129 -16.78 34.10 -1.87
C GLU A 129 -16.16 34.00 -0.46
N PHE A 130 -16.93 33.54 0.53
CA PHE A 130 -16.44 33.31 1.89
C PHE A 130 -15.38 32.20 1.96
N LEU A 131 -15.60 31.05 1.31
CA LEU A 131 -14.61 29.97 1.26
C LEU A 131 -13.30 30.45 0.60
N SER A 132 -13.40 31.31 -0.42
CA SER A 132 -12.25 31.95 -1.05
C SER A 132 -11.54 32.94 -0.10
N TYR A 133 -12.30 33.69 0.71
CA TYR A 133 -11.75 34.59 1.73
C TYR A 133 -11.00 33.83 2.83
N ILE A 134 -11.57 32.76 3.38
CA ILE A 134 -10.90 31.89 4.37
C ILE A 134 -9.66 31.24 3.78
N SER A 135 -9.73 30.73 2.55
CA SER A 135 -8.57 30.19 1.84
C SER A 135 -7.45 31.22 1.66
N GLY A 136 -7.79 32.45 1.27
CA GLY A 136 -6.84 33.56 1.14
C GLY A 136 -6.24 33.97 2.49
N ARG A 137 -7.03 33.96 3.57
CA ARG A 137 -6.57 34.23 4.94
C ARG A 137 -5.61 33.16 5.43
N ILE A 138 -5.90 31.87 5.18
CA ILE A 138 -5.01 30.74 5.48
C ILE A 138 -3.69 30.88 4.72
N GLU A 139 -3.73 31.25 3.43
CA GLU A 139 -2.54 31.46 2.60
C GLU A 139 -1.73 32.68 3.07
N GLN A 140 -2.39 33.78 3.48
CA GLN A 140 -1.75 34.94 4.10
C GLN A 140 -1.09 34.60 5.44
N LEU A 141 -1.73 33.78 6.28
CA LEU A 141 -1.15 33.26 7.53
C LEU A 141 0.00 32.27 7.27
N GLU A 142 -0.04 31.50 6.18
CA GLU A 142 1.10 30.69 5.72
C GLU A 142 2.29 31.55 5.26
N ASN A 143 2.03 32.78 4.79
CA ASN A 143 3.04 33.72 4.26
C ASN A 143 3.55 34.75 5.29
N LEU A 144 2.81 35.02 6.35
CA LEU A 144 3.22 35.87 7.49
C LEU A 144 4.22 35.17 8.44
N GLY A 145 4.63 33.95 8.11
CA GLY A 145 5.42 33.09 8.96
C GLY A 145 6.92 33.37 9.00
N ASN A 146 7.33 34.56 9.47
CA ASN A 146 8.74 34.88 9.74
C ASN A 146 8.97 35.49 11.13
N THR A 147 8.21 35.02 12.13
CA THR A 147 8.33 35.42 13.54
C THR A 147 8.71 34.22 14.42
N GLN A 148 9.43 34.47 15.51
CA GLN A 148 9.88 33.46 16.49
C GLN A 148 8.75 32.55 17.01
N GLU A 149 7.51 33.04 17.04
CA GLU A 149 6.34 32.26 17.47
C GLU A 149 6.06 31.06 16.56
N ASN A 150 6.31 31.20 15.26
CA ASN A 150 6.15 30.10 14.30
C ASN A 150 7.24 29.04 14.44
N LEU A 151 8.43 29.43 14.89
CA LEU A 151 9.51 28.49 15.17
C LEU A 151 9.17 27.61 16.39
N LYS A 152 8.52 28.19 17.41
CA LYS A 152 8.03 27.45 18.58
C LYS A 152 6.90 26.49 18.21
N LYS A 153 5.89 26.97 17.47
CA LYS A 153 4.79 26.13 16.96
C LYS A 153 5.28 25.02 16.04
N PHE A 154 6.29 25.28 15.20
CA PHE A 154 6.90 24.26 14.35
C PHE A 154 7.71 23.21 15.14
N LYS A 155 8.40 23.62 16.21
CA LYS A 155 9.03 22.66 17.14
C LYS A 155 8.00 21.76 17.80
N GLU A 156 6.93 22.33 18.32
CA GLU A 156 5.82 21.58 18.94
C GLU A 156 5.16 20.63 17.92
N PHE A 157 4.97 21.07 16.68
CA PHE A 157 4.49 20.23 15.58
C PHE A 157 5.40 19.01 15.35
N LEU A 158 6.71 19.23 15.26
CA LEU A 158 7.67 18.14 15.07
C LEU A 158 7.71 17.17 16.25
N GLU A 159 7.56 17.65 17.49
CA GLU A 159 7.59 16.80 18.68
C GLU A 159 6.31 15.98 18.87
N ARG A 160 5.13 16.58 18.65
CA ARG A 160 3.84 15.96 18.93
C ARG A 160 3.24 15.20 17.75
N TYR A 161 3.42 15.69 16.52
CA TYR A 161 2.59 15.29 15.38
C TYR A 161 3.37 14.73 14.19
N PHE A 162 4.70 14.74 14.22
CA PHE A 162 5.51 14.25 13.11
C PHE A 162 5.32 12.74 12.90
N GLN A 163 4.63 12.40 11.82
CA GLN A 163 4.50 11.04 11.32
C GLN A 163 5.41 10.82 10.11
N ILE A 164 6.08 9.67 10.08
CA ILE A 164 6.90 9.26 8.94
C ILE A 164 5.98 9.00 7.74
N LYS A 165 5.94 9.94 6.79
CA LYS A 165 5.17 9.80 5.53
C LYS A 165 6.04 9.37 4.36
N GLU A 166 7.36 9.31 4.53
CA GLU A 166 8.29 8.96 3.46
C GLU A 166 8.27 7.47 3.14
N LYS A 167 7.96 7.10 1.89
CA LYS A 167 7.76 5.70 1.48
C LYS A 167 9.00 4.81 1.70
N TRP A 168 10.21 5.33 1.51
CA TRP A 168 11.46 4.58 1.75
C TRP A 168 11.65 4.28 3.25
N ALA A 169 11.28 5.20 4.13
CA ALA A 169 11.38 5.05 5.57
C ALA A 169 10.32 4.07 6.08
N LEU A 170 9.09 4.13 5.53
CA LEU A 170 8.05 3.14 5.78
C LEU A 170 8.48 1.74 5.34
N LEU A 171 9.15 1.61 4.20
CA LEU A 171 9.72 0.33 3.75
C LEU A 171 10.79 -0.18 4.73
N LEU A 172 11.75 0.67 5.14
CA LEU A 172 12.77 0.24 6.11
C LEU A 172 12.16 -0.17 7.45
N ASN A 173 11.21 0.59 8.00
CA ASN A 173 10.53 0.24 9.25
C ASN A 173 9.81 -1.11 9.13
N ARG A 174 9.18 -1.38 7.99
CA ARG A 174 8.57 -2.68 7.72
C ARG A 174 9.63 -3.79 7.73
N LEU A 175 10.73 -3.61 7.00
CA LEU A 175 11.81 -4.59 6.94
C LEU A 175 12.46 -4.82 8.32
N ILE A 176 12.63 -3.78 9.14
CA ILE A 176 13.12 -3.88 10.53
C ILE A 176 12.21 -4.76 11.38
N ARG A 177 10.88 -4.59 11.25
CA ARG A 177 9.90 -5.39 11.98
C ARG A 177 9.90 -6.85 11.51
N GLU A 178 10.01 -7.07 10.20
CA GLU A 178 10.04 -8.40 9.57
C GLU A 178 11.34 -9.19 9.87
N THR A 179 12.48 -8.52 10.08
CA THR A 179 13.74 -9.20 10.40
C THR A 179 13.61 -10.00 11.71
N PRO A 180 13.97 -11.29 11.76
CA PRO A 180 13.85 -12.09 12.98
C PRO A 180 14.62 -11.52 14.18
N ASN A 181 14.08 -11.67 15.39
CA ASN A 181 14.75 -11.19 16.63
C ASN A 181 16.11 -11.86 16.90
N LYS A 182 16.37 -13.03 16.30
CA LYS A 182 17.67 -13.70 16.32
C LYS A 182 18.75 -12.97 15.52
N GLU A 183 18.36 -12.16 14.54
CA GLU A 183 19.27 -11.38 13.70
C GLU A 183 19.45 -9.95 14.20
N ILE A 184 18.39 -9.35 14.73
CA ILE A 184 18.41 -7.99 15.30
C ILE A 184 17.57 -7.98 16.57
N SER A 185 18.16 -7.61 17.70
CA SER A 185 17.46 -7.56 18.97
C SER A 185 16.31 -6.54 18.96
N THR A 186 15.29 -6.75 19.79
CA THR A 186 14.13 -5.85 19.87
C THR A 186 14.49 -4.42 20.29
N GLU A 187 15.54 -4.28 21.08
CA GLU A 187 16.08 -2.98 21.50
C GLU A 187 16.71 -2.24 20.32
N ILE A 188 17.54 -2.92 19.53
CA ILE A 188 18.16 -2.34 18.32
C ILE A 188 17.09 -1.97 17.29
N LYS A 189 16.01 -2.75 17.16
CA LYS A 189 14.88 -2.39 16.28
C LYS A 189 14.24 -1.05 16.67
N LYS A 190 13.97 -0.83 17.96
CA LYS A 190 13.39 0.44 18.45
C LYS A 190 14.32 1.62 18.20
N GLU A 191 15.63 1.41 18.38
CA GLU A 191 16.62 2.44 18.08
C GLU A 191 16.71 2.74 16.59
N LEU A 192 16.67 1.72 15.73
CA LEU A 192 16.63 1.91 14.28
C LEU A 192 15.41 2.74 13.86
N GLU A 193 14.22 2.43 14.39
CA GLU A 193 13.01 3.21 14.12
C GLU A 193 13.17 4.67 14.59
N THR A 194 13.83 4.90 15.72
CA THR A 194 14.12 6.23 16.26
C THR A 194 15.10 7.00 15.36
N VAL A 195 16.18 6.35 14.91
CA VAL A 195 17.18 6.94 14.00
C VAL A 195 16.55 7.29 12.64
N ILE A 196 15.69 6.42 12.10
CA ILE A 196 14.96 6.69 10.86
C ILE A 196 14.01 7.88 11.05
N LYS A 197 13.27 7.93 12.17
CA LYS A 197 12.38 9.06 12.50
C LYS A 197 13.17 10.36 12.53
N LEU A 198 14.27 10.40 13.29
CA LEU A 198 15.14 11.56 13.43
C LEU A 198 15.69 12.03 12.08
N TYR A 199 16.13 11.11 11.22
CA TYR A 199 16.59 11.45 9.88
C TYR A 199 15.48 12.07 9.01
N CYS A 200 14.25 11.54 9.10
CA CYS A 200 13.10 12.12 8.40
C CYS A 200 12.75 13.52 8.93
N GLU A 201 12.83 13.75 10.25
CA GLU A 201 12.62 15.07 10.86
C GLU A 201 13.65 16.09 10.34
N ILE A 202 14.95 15.72 10.33
CA ILE A 202 16.03 16.57 9.82
C ILE A 202 15.81 16.90 8.35
N ARG A 203 15.40 15.93 7.52
CA ARG A 203 15.07 16.18 6.11
C ARG A 203 13.87 17.11 5.98
N ALA A 204 12.81 16.92 6.76
CA ALA A 204 11.65 17.80 6.73
C ALA A 204 12.02 19.25 7.06
N ILE A 205 12.90 19.46 8.05
CA ILE A 205 13.46 20.80 8.37
C ILE A 205 14.27 21.34 7.18
N GLN A 206 15.22 20.54 6.67
CA GLN A 206 16.14 20.95 5.61
C GLN A 206 15.41 21.38 4.32
N PHE A 207 14.39 20.62 3.92
CA PHE A 207 13.62 20.85 2.69
C PHE A 207 12.42 21.79 2.88
N SER A 208 12.10 22.21 4.12
CA SER A 208 11.03 23.18 4.35
C SER A 208 11.35 24.51 3.68
N LYS A 209 10.47 25.00 2.82
CA LYS A 209 10.57 26.37 2.26
C LYS A 209 10.13 27.45 3.25
N LYS A 210 9.46 27.06 4.34
CA LYS A 210 8.87 27.95 5.36
C LYS A 210 9.84 28.36 6.47
N ILE A 211 11.08 27.86 6.46
CA ILE A 211 12.06 28.09 7.52
C ILE A 211 13.27 28.77 6.92
N SER A 212 13.75 29.83 7.57
CA SER A 212 14.99 30.53 7.19
C SER A 212 16.19 29.59 7.25
N LYS A 213 17.29 29.94 6.57
CA LYS A 213 18.50 29.10 6.57
C LYS A 213 19.11 28.98 7.98
N GLU A 214 19.21 30.08 8.72
CA GLU A 214 19.74 30.10 10.09
C GLU A 214 18.88 29.27 11.06
N ASP A 215 17.56 29.35 10.93
CA ASP A 215 16.65 28.60 11.79
C ASP A 215 16.68 27.10 11.50
N LYS A 216 16.89 26.70 10.24
CA LYS A 216 17.12 25.30 9.89
C LYS A 216 18.36 24.76 10.60
N GLU A 217 19.46 25.51 10.58
CA GLU A 217 20.71 25.11 11.25
C GLU A 217 20.49 24.96 12.76
N LYS A 218 19.83 25.92 13.41
CA LYS A 218 19.49 25.85 14.85
C LYS A 218 18.57 24.66 15.18
N LEU A 219 17.56 24.40 14.37
CA LEU A 219 16.62 23.29 14.58
C LEU A 219 17.29 21.93 14.38
N ILE A 220 18.11 21.80 13.34
CA ILE A 220 18.87 20.58 13.07
C ILE A 220 19.87 20.34 14.21
N GLN A 221 20.63 21.36 14.60
CA GLN A 221 21.61 21.28 15.68
C GLN A 221 20.97 20.87 17.01
N GLY A 222 19.87 21.53 17.43
CA GLY A 222 19.18 21.18 18.67
C GLY A 222 18.53 19.78 18.65
N ARG A 223 18.29 19.20 17.47
CA ARG A 223 17.89 17.80 17.33
C ARG A 223 19.09 16.88 17.47
N ILE A 224 20.21 17.18 16.82
CA ILE A 224 21.43 16.39 16.90
C ILE A 224 21.96 16.32 18.33
N GLU A 225 21.96 17.43 19.06
CA GLU A 225 22.47 17.51 20.45
C GLU A 225 21.72 16.61 21.43
N LYS A 226 20.45 16.31 21.17
CA LYS A 226 19.65 15.36 21.97
C LYS A 226 20.07 13.89 21.76
N TYR A 227 20.84 13.60 20.72
CA TYR A 227 21.22 12.25 20.33
C TYR A 227 22.74 12.07 20.29
N ASN A 228 23.19 10.83 20.18
CA ASN A 228 24.61 10.52 20.08
C ASN A 228 25.18 11.13 18.77
N PRO A 229 26.26 11.94 18.83
CA PRO A 229 26.86 12.55 17.65
C PRO A 229 27.24 11.54 16.55
N ARG A 230 27.54 10.29 16.91
CA ARG A 230 27.89 9.24 15.95
C ARG A 230 26.72 8.75 15.11
N PHE A 231 25.49 9.20 15.40
CA PHE A 231 24.33 8.90 14.56
C PHE A 231 24.44 9.51 13.15
N PHE A 232 25.32 10.50 12.93
CA PHE A 232 25.65 10.96 11.58
C PHE A 232 26.21 9.85 10.69
N GLU A 233 26.95 8.89 11.26
CA GLU A 233 27.44 7.73 10.51
C GLU A 233 26.27 6.87 9.99
N LEU A 234 25.16 6.82 10.73
CA LEU A 234 23.93 6.13 10.32
C LEU A 234 23.19 6.92 9.24
N PHE A 235 23.21 8.26 9.30
CA PHE A 235 22.56 9.11 8.30
C PHE A 235 23.18 8.97 6.92
N GLU A 236 24.49 8.76 6.82
CA GLU A 236 25.14 8.46 5.54
C GLU A 236 24.67 7.13 4.94
N ILE A 237 24.40 6.12 5.77
CA ILE A 237 23.82 4.84 5.32
C ILE A 237 22.38 5.07 4.82
N LEU A 238 21.57 5.83 5.57
CA LEU A 238 20.19 6.15 5.20
C LEU A 238 20.12 6.98 3.91
N LYS A 239 21.01 7.96 3.75
CA LYS A 239 21.13 8.79 2.54
C LYS A 239 21.44 7.96 1.30
N ARG A 240 22.36 6.98 1.43
CA ARG A 240 22.66 6.03 0.33
C ARG A 240 21.44 5.17 0.00
N PHE A 241 20.74 4.66 1.02
CA PHE A 241 19.54 3.86 0.79
C PHE A 241 18.42 4.67 0.13
N LEU A 242 18.23 5.93 0.50
CA LEU A 242 17.29 6.83 -0.17
C LEU A 242 17.60 6.93 -1.68
N GLY A 243 18.86 7.11 -2.05
CA GLY A 243 19.28 7.13 -3.46
C GLY A 243 19.01 5.80 -4.18
N ILE A 244 19.24 4.67 -3.50
CA ILE A 244 18.91 3.33 -4.02
C ILE A 244 17.40 3.17 -4.18
N TYR A 245 16.61 3.63 -3.21
CA TYR A 245 15.17 3.58 -3.23
C TYR A 245 14.61 4.38 -4.40
N ASP A 246 15.06 5.61 -4.59
CA ASP A 246 14.64 6.45 -5.71
C ASP A 246 15.00 5.83 -7.06
N ASN A 247 16.16 5.18 -7.16
CA ASN A 247 16.58 4.50 -8.38
C ASN A 247 15.72 3.25 -8.67
N TYR A 248 15.56 2.35 -7.69
CA TYR A 248 14.84 1.08 -7.91
C TYR A 248 13.32 1.22 -7.95
N SER A 249 12.74 2.15 -7.18
CA SER A 249 11.30 2.41 -7.25
C SER A 249 10.89 2.94 -8.63
N ARG A 250 11.72 3.76 -9.27
CA ARG A 250 11.49 4.25 -10.65
C ARG A 250 11.63 3.15 -11.70
N ASN A 251 12.50 2.17 -11.46
CA ASN A 251 12.79 1.06 -12.37
C ASN A 251 11.92 -0.19 -12.11
N TRP A 252 10.91 -0.12 -11.22
CA TRP A 252 10.01 -1.23 -10.89
C TRP A 252 10.74 -2.50 -10.39
N MET A 253 11.90 -2.32 -9.76
CA MET A 253 12.74 -3.42 -9.26
C MET A 253 12.43 -3.74 -7.79
N GLU A 254 11.16 -4.02 -7.47
CA GLU A 254 10.71 -4.22 -6.08
C GLU A 254 11.50 -5.32 -5.34
N LYS A 255 11.81 -6.43 -6.00
CA LYS A 255 12.61 -7.52 -5.41
C LYS A 255 14.03 -7.08 -5.04
N SER A 256 14.70 -6.35 -5.93
CA SER A 256 16.05 -5.81 -5.68
C SER A 256 16.02 -4.75 -4.58
N LEU A 257 14.95 -3.95 -4.52
CA LEU A 257 14.74 -2.96 -3.48
C LEU A 257 14.55 -3.59 -2.10
N ILE A 258 13.79 -4.68 -2.00
CA ILE A 258 13.64 -5.46 -0.76
C ILE A 258 14.99 -6.04 -0.34
N LEU A 259 15.77 -6.58 -1.28
CA LEU A 259 17.09 -7.16 -0.99
C LEU A 259 18.07 -6.11 -0.46
N GLU A 260 18.18 -4.95 -1.12
CA GLU A 260 19.02 -3.85 -0.64
C GLU A 260 18.49 -3.26 0.67
N GLY A 261 17.18 -3.21 0.86
CA GLY A 261 16.57 -2.81 2.13
C GLY A 261 17.01 -3.70 3.28
N LYS A 262 16.97 -5.03 3.11
CA LYS A 262 17.45 -6.00 4.12
C LYS A 262 18.95 -5.82 4.41
N LYS A 263 19.78 -5.61 3.38
CA LYS A 263 21.22 -5.34 3.56
C LYS A 263 21.46 -4.04 4.34
N THR A 264 20.71 -2.99 4.04
CA THR A 264 20.76 -1.71 4.76
C THR A 264 20.37 -1.88 6.22
N VAL A 265 19.28 -2.57 6.51
CA VAL A 265 18.84 -2.86 7.88
C VAL A 265 19.92 -3.58 8.67
N LYS A 266 20.56 -4.61 8.09
CA LYS A 266 21.68 -5.32 8.73
C LYS A 266 22.90 -4.43 8.99
N ARG A 267 23.25 -3.54 8.04
CA ARG A 267 24.37 -2.60 8.22
C ARG A 267 24.07 -1.59 9.32
N LEU A 268 22.85 -1.04 9.34
CA LEU A 268 22.43 -0.10 10.37
C LEU A 268 22.42 -0.76 11.75
N SER A 269 21.91 -1.99 11.87
CA SER A 269 21.85 -2.70 13.16
C SER A 269 23.25 -2.95 13.74
N GLN A 270 24.17 -3.48 12.92
CA GLN A 270 25.56 -3.69 13.30
C GLN A 270 26.25 -2.39 13.75
N LYS A 271 25.93 -1.29 13.06
CA LYS A 271 26.52 0.02 13.38
C LYS A 271 25.96 0.60 14.69
N ILE A 272 24.67 0.45 14.94
CA ILE A 272 24.07 0.83 16.22
C ILE A 272 24.64 -0.01 17.37
N GLU A 273 24.75 -1.33 17.21
CA GLU A 273 25.37 -2.20 18.22
C GLU A 273 26.80 -1.76 18.56
N SER A 274 27.59 -1.41 17.55
CA SER A 274 28.94 -0.85 17.75
C SER A 274 28.90 0.46 18.54
N ILE A 275 27.97 1.38 18.24
CA ILE A 275 27.84 2.66 18.95
C ILE A 275 27.41 2.42 20.41
N LYS A 276 26.47 1.51 20.67
CA LYS A 276 26.03 1.19 22.03
C LYS A 276 27.15 0.57 22.84
N LYS A 277 27.84 -0.41 22.26
CA LYS A 277 28.99 -1.07 22.90
C LYS A 277 30.05 -0.04 23.30
N GLU A 278 30.33 0.90 22.42
CA GLU A 278 31.25 2.00 22.69
C GLU A 278 30.76 2.95 23.80
N ASN A 279 29.48 3.33 23.80
CA ASN A 279 28.91 4.17 24.86
C ASN A 279 28.95 3.47 26.22
N THR A 280 28.64 2.17 26.28
CA THR A 280 28.74 1.37 27.50
C THR A 280 30.19 1.32 27.99
N LEU A 281 31.16 1.14 27.08
CA LEU A 281 32.58 1.21 27.44
C LEU A 281 32.95 2.59 28.00
N HIS A 282 32.49 3.67 27.38
CA HIS A 282 32.75 5.01 27.89
C HIS A 282 32.13 5.24 29.28
N GLN A 283 30.91 4.77 29.53
CA GLN A 283 30.25 4.88 30.83
C GLN A 283 31.01 4.11 31.91
N ILE A 284 31.34 2.85 31.64
CA ILE A 284 32.11 1.99 32.54
C ILE A 284 33.46 2.63 32.90
N LEU A 285 34.16 3.16 31.90
CA LEU A 285 35.50 3.69 32.08
C LEU A 285 35.51 5.11 32.70
N ASN A 286 34.41 5.86 32.63
CA ASN A 286 34.27 7.21 33.21
C ASN A 286 33.65 7.23 34.62
N ASP A 287 33.13 6.10 35.11
CA ASP A 287 32.45 6.02 36.41
C ASP A 287 33.44 6.18 37.58
N LYS A 288 33.58 7.39 38.15
CA LYS A 288 34.54 7.70 39.22
C LYS A 288 34.36 6.93 40.54
N SER A 289 33.42 6.00 40.64
CA SER A 289 33.21 5.17 41.82
C SER A 289 34.43 4.27 42.15
N SER A 290 34.59 3.91 43.42
CA SER A 290 35.66 3.02 43.92
C SER A 290 35.70 1.65 43.21
N SER A 291 34.63 1.29 42.48
CA SER A 291 34.55 0.16 41.55
C SER A 291 35.61 0.16 40.46
N ILE A 292 36.09 1.32 39.99
CA ILE A 292 37.11 1.39 38.92
C ILE A 292 38.44 0.76 39.35
N GLN A 293 38.81 0.85 40.62
CA GLN A 293 40.08 0.29 41.11
C GLN A 293 40.05 -1.25 41.00
N ASN A 294 38.94 -1.86 41.42
CA ASN A 294 38.70 -3.30 41.24
C ASN A 294 38.65 -3.66 39.76
N TYR A 295 38.08 -2.79 38.92
CA TYR A 295 38.00 -3.00 37.49
C TYR A 295 39.36 -3.04 36.79
N LYS A 296 40.31 -2.16 37.18
CA LYS A 296 41.67 -2.16 36.62
C LYS A 296 42.41 -3.45 36.94
N GLU A 297 42.24 -4.00 38.14
CA GLU A 297 42.88 -5.25 38.54
C GLU A 297 42.21 -6.47 37.87
N VAL A 298 40.87 -6.52 37.83
CA VAL A 298 40.13 -7.55 37.09
C VAL A 298 40.47 -7.54 35.60
N LEU A 299 40.56 -6.36 34.98
CA LEU A 299 40.94 -6.23 33.59
C LEU A 299 42.39 -6.70 33.37
N LYS A 300 43.34 -6.36 34.26
CA LYS A 300 44.72 -6.86 34.18
C LYS A 300 44.76 -8.38 34.22
N GLU A 301 44.06 -8.99 35.18
CA GLU A 301 44.06 -10.44 35.37
C GLU A 301 43.45 -11.16 34.15
N ASN A 302 42.33 -10.65 33.64
CA ASN A 302 41.62 -11.25 32.51
C ASN A 302 42.30 -10.98 31.16
N LEU A 303 43.05 -9.88 31.01
CA LEU A 303 43.82 -9.59 29.78
C LEU A 303 44.88 -10.65 29.48
N TYR A 304 45.49 -11.25 30.51
CA TYR A 304 46.42 -12.35 30.30
C TYR A 304 45.72 -13.62 29.81
N LYS A 305 44.50 -13.87 30.30
CA LYS A 305 43.67 -15.03 29.94
C LYS A 305 43.01 -14.91 28.55
N ASN A 306 42.81 -13.70 28.02
CA ASN A 306 42.18 -13.48 26.72
C ASN A 306 43.09 -13.88 25.55
N SER A 307 42.67 -14.79 24.66
CA SER A 307 43.50 -15.25 23.52
C SER A 307 43.37 -14.40 22.24
N LEU A 308 42.39 -13.50 22.16
CA LEU A 308 42.04 -12.78 20.93
C LEU A 308 42.80 -11.47 20.75
N LEU A 309 43.19 -10.81 21.83
CA LEU A 309 44.02 -9.62 21.77
C LEU A 309 45.49 -9.98 21.52
N SER A 310 46.13 -9.32 20.57
CA SER A 310 47.57 -9.47 20.36
C SER A 310 48.37 -8.98 21.57
N LEU A 311 49.59 -9.49 21.78
CA LEU A 311 50.48 -9.01 22.86
C LEU A 311 50.70 -7.50 22.81
N LYS A 312 50.75 -6.92 21.61
CA LYS A 312 50.88 -5.46 21.40
C LYS A 312 49.64 -4.72 21.89
N GLU A 313 48.44 -5.20 21.61
CA GLU A 313 47.18 -4.62 22.09
C GLU A 313 47.04 -4.77 23.60
N LYS A 314 47.34 -5.95 24.16
CA LYS A 314 47.37 -6.18 25.60
C LYS A 314 48.33 -5.21 26.31
N SER A 315 49.55 -5.08 25.81
CA SER A 315 50.55 -4.13 26.34
C SER A 315 50.06 -2.69 26.27
N GLN A 316 49.38 -2.30 25.19
CA GLN A 316 48.80 -0.96 25.06
C GLN A 316 47.68 -0.72 26.07
N ILE A 317 46.78 -1.68 26.28
CA ILE A 317 45.72 -1.57 27.29
C ILE A 317 46.34 -1.41 28.68
N ILE A 318 47.32 -2.24 29.03
CA ILE A 318 48.04 -2.18 30.32
C ILE A 318 48.67 -0.79 30.53
N LYS A 319 49.38 -0.27 29.52
CA LYS A 319 49.97 1.09 29.58
C LYS A 319 48.93 2.19 29.74
N ILE A 320 47.72 2.02 29.19
CA ILE A 320 46.64 3.01 29.33
C ILE A 320 46.05 2.97 30.74
N ILE A 321 45.69 1.79 31.25
CA ILE A 321 45.03 1.62 32.56
C ILE A 321 45.95 1.92 33.75
N GLN A 322 47.28 1.75 33.58
CA GLN A 322 48.28 2.11 34.59
C GLN A 322 48.37 3.62 34.87
N ASN A 323 47.88 4.47 33.97
CA ASN A 323 47.84 5.90 34.25
C ASN A 323 46.81 6.20 35.35
N LYS A 324 47.18 7.08 36.28
CA LYS A 324 46.30 7.55 37.35
C LYS A 324 45.05 8.22 36.76
N GLU A 325 45.24 9.03 35.72
CA GLU A 325 44.18 9.65 34.92
C GLU A 325 44.33 9.23 33.45
N ILE A 326 43.22 8.85 32.81
CA ILE A 326 43.18 8.46 31.41
C ILE A 326 42.74 9.68 30.60
N SER A 327 43.62 10.23 29.75
CA SER A 327 43.24 11.31 28.85
C SER A 327 42.25 10.84 27.78
N ASP A 328 41.41 11.74 27.25
CA ASP A 328 40.40 11.44 26.24
C ASP A 328 40.98 10.72 25.00
N LEU A 329 42.20 11.08 24.60
CA LEU A 329 42.91 10.43 23.50
C LEU A 329 43.24 8.95 23.82
N LYS A 330 43.76 8.69 25.03
CA LYS A 330 44.07 7.33 25.49
C LYS A 330 42.79 6.52 25.70
N MET A 331 41.72 7.16 26.16
CA MET A 331 40.39 6.57 26.32
C MET A 331 39.82 6.12 24.98
N THR A 332 39.84 6.99 23.97
CA THR A 332 39.40 6.68 22.61
C THR A 332 40.20 5.51 22.02
N LYS A 333 41.51 5.49 22.27
CA LYS A 333 42.39 4.38 21.86
C LYS A 333 42.03 3.08 22.57
N LEU A 334 41.77 3.11 23.89
CA LEU A 334 41.35 1.95 24.67
C LEU A 334 40.04 1.37 24.15
N VAL A 335 39.02 2.22 23.97
CA VAL A 335 37.73 1.87 23.39
C VAL A 335 37.89 1.26 21.99
N SER A 336 38.77 1.81 21.14
CA SER A 336 39.03 1.26 19.81
C SER A 336 39.62 -0.16 19.83
N ILE A 337 40.39 -0.52 20.87
CA ILE A 337 40.94 -1.87 21.04
C ILE A 337 39.86 -2.81 21.60
N LEU A 338 39.15 -2.39 22.65
CA LEU A 338 38.11 -3.20 23.33
C LEU A 338 36.86 -3.43 22.47
N SER A 339 36.55 -2.49 21.56
CA SER A 339 35.43 -2.62 20.62
C SER A 339 35.60 -3.80 19.65
N LYS A 340 36.82 -4.31 19.42
CA LYS A 340 37.09 -5.47 18.56
C LYS A 340 36.60 -6.81 19.13
N LEU A 341 36.47 -6.91 20.45
CA LEU A 341 36.03 -8.14 21.12
C LEU A 341 34.55 -8.43 20.83
N SER A 342 34.07 -9.66 21.00
CA SER A 342 32.62 -9.90 21.07
C SER A 342 32.04 -9.31 22.36
N ALA A 343 30.71 -9.24 22.48
CA ALA A 343 30.07 -8.78 23.70
C ALA A 343 30.36 -9.73 24.88
N GLU A 344 30.36 -11.05 24.63
CA GLU A 344 30.65 -12.08 25.63
C GLU A 344 32.10 -12.03 26.10
N GLU A 345 33.04 -11.89 25.16
CA GLU A 345 34.46 -11.73 25.48
C GLU A 345 34.73 -10.44 26.24
N LEU A 346 34.05 -9.36 25.87
CA LEU A 346 34.17 -8.12 26.59
C LEU A 346 33.65 -8.31 28.02
N LEU A 347 32.44 -8.83 28.22
CA LEU A 347 31.89 -9.07 29.56
C LEU A 347 32.79 -9.99 30.40
N SER A 348 33.35 -11.05 29.80
CA SER A 348 34.32 -11.92 30.44
C SER A 348 35.60 -11.17 30.81
N LEU A 349 36.14 -10.35 29.92
CA LEU A 349 37.33 -9.52 30.19
C LEU A 349 37.08 -8.55 31.35
N LEU A 350 35.86 -8.03 31.44
CA LEU A 350 35.42 -7.09 32.47
C LEU A 350 35.04 -7.77 33.80
N GLY A 351 35.11 -9.10 33.88
CA GLY A 351 34.73 -9.86 35.08
C GLY A 351 33.23 -9.83 35.41
N ILE A 352 32.39 -9.46 34.43
CA ILE A 352 30.93 -9.48 34.57
C ILE A 352 30.48 -10.90 34.25
N ASN A 353 30.44 -11.77 35.26
CA ASN A 353 29.94 -13.13 35.11
C ASN A 353 28.46 -13.09 34.68
N ASN A 354 28.18 -13.58 33.46
CA ASN A 354 26.86 -13.65 32.84
C ASN A 354 25.81 -14.49 33.61
N ASP A 355 26.16 -15.05 34.77
CA ASP A 355 25.35 -16.08 35.44
C ASP A 355 24.27 -15.55 36.39
N GLN A 356 24.32 -14.28 36.82
CA GLN A 356 23.35 -13.77 37.81
C GLN A 356 22.31 -12.76 37.30
N SER A 357 22.49 -12.11 36.14
CA SER A 357 21.62 -10.98 35.76
C SER A 357 20.79 -11.14 34.48
N LEU A 358 20.99 -12.18 33.64
CA LEU A 358 20.38 -12.19 32.30
C LEU A 358 19.66 -13.48 31.83
N ARG A 359 19.66 -14.58 32.60
CA ARG A 359 18.80 -15.73 32.27
C ARG A 359 17.44 -15.60 32.95
N ARG A 360 16.56 -14.76 32.41
CA ARG A 360 15.14 -14.78 32.81
C ARG A 360 14.57 -16.16 32.46
N THR A 361 14.41 -17.01 33.46
CA THR A 361 13.64 -18.25 33.36
C THR A 361 12.22 -17.89 32.95
N GLY A 362 11.73 -18.51 31.88
CA GLY A 362 10.32 -18.44 31.55
C GLY A 362 9.51 -19.23 32.58
N LEU A 363 8.35 -18.72 32.95
CA LEU A 363 7.45 -19.31 33.92
C LEU A 363 6.19 -19.82 33.21
N VAL A 364 5.77 -21.04 33.51
CA VAL A 364 4.42 -21.55 33.24
C VAL A 364 3.62 -21.41 34.53
N TYR A 365 2.42 -20.87 34.45
CA TYR A 365 1.53 -20.67 35.59
C TYR A 365 0.10 -21.07 35.24
N PHE A 366 -0.72 -21.28 36.26
CA PHE A 366 -2.18 -21.26 36.10
C PHE A 366 -2.81 -20.14 36.92
N VAL A 367 -4.01 -19.76 36.53
CA VAL A 367 -4.95 -18.91 37.28
C VAL A 367 -6.18 -19.76 37.60
N LEU A 368 -6.62 -19.81 38.85
CA LEU A 368 -7.83 -20.49 39.30
C LEU A 368 -8.92 -19.46 39.59
N ASP A 369 -10.07 -19.55 38.92
CA ASP A 369 -11.30 -18.85 39.31
C ASP A 369 -11.97 -19.62 40.46
N LYS A 370 -11.96 -19.04 41.67
CA LYS A 370 -12.48 -19.71 42.87
C LYS A 370 -13.98 -19.96 42.83
N ARG A 371 -14.75 -19.16 42.09
CA ARG A 371 -16.20 -19.35 41.97
C ARG A 371 -16.52 -20.60 41.16
N THR A 372 -15.83 -20.79 40.03
CA THR A 372 -16.19 -21.85 39.07
C THR A 372 -15.28 -23.07 39.15
N GLY A 373 -14.17 -22.99 39.88
CA GLY A 373 -13.13 -24.03 39.88
C GLY A 373 -12.36 -24.10 38.55
N LYS A 374 -12.60 -23.18 37.62
CA LYS A 374 -11.95 -23.19 36.31
C LYS A 374 -10.49 -22.76 36.42
N VAL A 375 -9.62 -23.53 35.76
CA VAL A 375 -8.18 -23.31 35.72
C VAL A 375 -7.77 -22.82 34.35
N TYR A 376 -7.10 -21.67 34.29
CA TYR A 376 -6.57 -21.05 33.08
C TYR A 376 -5.06 -21.17 33.09
N VAL A 377 -4.42 -21.63 32.01
CA VAL A 377 -2.96 -21.84 31.96
C VAL A 377 -2.33 -20.77 31.06
N GLY A 378 -1.16 -20.26 31.43
CA GLY A 378 -0.39 -19.35 30.59
C GLY A 378 1.10 -19.38 30.89
N GLN A 379 1.90 -18.76 30.02
CA GLN A 379 3.34 -18.62 30.19
C GLN A 379 3.79 -17.15 30.33
N THR A 380 4.96 -16.85 30.88
CA THR A 380 5.50 -15.48 30.94
C THR A 380 7.01 -15.46 31.13
N ILE A 381 7.69 -14.44 30.61
CA ILE A 381 9.10 -14.12 30.91
C ILE A 381 9.23 -12.88 31.84
N ARG A 382 8.09 -12.32 32.26
CA ARG A 382 7.98 -11.22 33.23
C ARG A 382 7.77 -11.79 34.64
N SER A 383 7.83 -10.92 35.65
CA SER A 383 7.39 -11.30 36.99
C SER A 383 5.93 -11.80 36.97
N LEU A 384 5.61 -12.76 37.82
CA LEU A 384 4.26 -13.31 37.94
C LEU A 384 3.24 -12.22 38.29
N ARG A 385 3.64 -11.26 39.13
CA ARG A 385 2.81 -10.13 39.56
C ARG A 385 2.43 -9.21 38.40
N ASP A 386 3.40 -8.81 37.58
CA ASP A 386 3.13 -7.92 36.44
C ASP A 386 2.17 -8.61 35.46
N ARG A 387 2.38 -9.91 35.23
CA ARG A 387 1.53 -10.68 34.34
C ARG A 387 0.12 -10.85 34.90
N PHE A 388 -0.02 -11.10 36.19
CA PHE A 388 -1.33 -11.22 36.82
C PHE A 388 -2.10 -9.89 36.78
N ALA A 389 -1.42 -8.77 37.03
CA ALA A 389 -2.01 -7.44 36.93
C ALA A 389 -2.48 -7.13 35.51
N GLU A 390 -1.70 -7.51 34.50
CA GLU A 390 -2.07 -7.39 33.08
C GLU A 390 -3.35 -8.16 32.78
N HIS A 391 -3.46 -9.41 33.20
CA HIS A 391 -4.64 -10.26 32.96
C HIS A 391 -5.91 -9.72 33.62
N LEU A 392 -5.82 -9.17 34.84
CA LEU A 392 -6.96 -8.58 35.54
C LEU A 392 -7.41 -7.23 34.94
N ARG A 393 -6.48 -6.50 34.33
CA ARG A 393 -6.74 -5.22 33.66
C ARG A 393 -7.33 -5.42 32.27
N ASP A 394 -6.71 -6.26 31.46
CA ASP A 394 -7.10 -6.52 30.07
C ASP A 394 -7.16 -8.04 29.80
N PRO A 395 -8.30 -8.69 30.14
CA PRO A 395 -8.44 -10.13 30.05
C PRO A 395 -8.37 -10.59 28.58
N PRO A 396 -7.36 -11.40 28.21
CA PRO A 396 -7.04 -11.71 26.81
C PRO A 396 -7.95 -12.76 26.16
N ASN A 397 -8.60 -13.62 26.95
CA ASN A 397 -9.58 -14.60 26.48
C ASN A 397 -10.99 -14.25 26.99
N LYS A 398 -12.03 -14.44 26.15
CA LYS A 398 -13.44 -14.17 26.48
C LYS A 398 -13.90 -14.82 27.80
N TYR A 399 -13.50 -16.05 28.10
CA TYR A 399 -13.92 -16.75 29.33
C TYR A 399 -13.28 -16.17 30.59
N PHE A 400 -11.98 -15.86 30.53
CA PHE A 400 -11.31 -15.17 31.64
C PHE A 400 -11.86 -13.74 31.81
N ARG A 401 -12.21 -13.08 30.69
CA ARG A 401 -12.90 -11.78 30.70
C ARG A 401 -14.26 -11.85 31.40
N GLU A 402 -15.06 -12.86 31.10
CA GLU A 402 -16.33 -13.09 31.77
C GLU A 402 -16.15 -13.34 33.28
N ALA A 403 -15.14 -14.11 33.68
CA ALA A 403 -14.82 -14.33 35.09
C ALA A 403 -14.40 -13.02 35.80
N VAL A 404 -13.49 -12.24 35.20
CA VAL A 404 -13.06 -10.94 35.76
C VAL A 404 -14.21 -9.94 35.82
N ASN A 405 -15.03 -9.86 34.77
CA ASN A 405 -16.18 -8.97 34.72
C ASN A 405 -17.24 -9.33 35.76
N PHE A 406 -17.48 -10.61 36.01
CA PHE A 406 -18.40 -11.07 37.06
C PHE A 406 -18.00 -10.49 38.43
N TYR A 407 -16.73 -10.59 38.83
CA TYR A 407 -16.27 -10.05 40.11
C TYR A 407 -16.32 -8.51 40.14
N LYS A 408 -15.94 -7.84 39.05
CA LYS A 408 -16.05 -6.37 38.96
C LYS A 408 -17.50 -5.88 39.09
N GLN A 409 -18.47 -6.57 38.46
CA GLN A 409 -19.89 -6.26 38.55
C GLN A 409 -20.46 -6.46 39.96
N LYS A 410 -19.88 -7.37 40.74
CA LYS A 410 -20.23 -7.59 42.16
C LYS A 410 -19.54 -6.63 43.13
N GLY A 411 -18.79 -5.64 42.63
CA GLY A 411 -18.14 -4.61 43.44
C GLY A 411 -16.80 -5.03 44.06
N TYR A 412 -16.26 -6.19 43.69
CA TYR A 412 -14.96 -6.64 44.21
C TYR A 412 -13.80 -5.83 43.64
N LYS A 413 -12.92 -5.37 44.52
CA LYS A 413 -11.64 -4.74 44.15
C LYS A 413 -10.57 -5.84 44.00
N LEU A 414 -10.28 -6.24 42.77
CA LEU A 414 -9.29 -7.27 42.43
C LEU A 414 -7.83 -6.80 42.65
N LYS A 415 -7.48 -6.41 43.88
CA LYS A 415 -6.12 -6.04 44.28
C LYS A 415 -5.29 -7.30 44.54
N ILE A 416 -4.05 -7.34 44.03
CA ILE A 416 -3.15 -8.49 44.16
C ILE A 416 -2.43 -8.48 45.52
N SER A 417 -2.40 -9.63 46.19
CA SER A 417 -1.63 -9.92 47.41
C SER A 417 -0.70 -11.13 47.18
N TYR A 418 0.42 -11.15 47.90
CA TYR A 418 1.37 -12.27 47.85
C TYR A 418 0.93 -13.39 48.79
N ILE A 419 1.01 -14.64 48.33
CA ILE A 419 0.94 -15.83 49.20
C ILE A 419 2.37 -16.30 49.50
N ASN A 420 3.16 -16.53 48.45
CA ASN A 420 4.58 -16.88 48.52
C ASN A 420 5.27 -16.54 47.19
N ASP A 421 6.55 -16.89 47.04
CA ASP A 421 7.34 -16.57 45.83
C ASP A 421 6.80 -17.22 44.55
N LYS A 422 5.98 -18.28 44.68
CA LYS A 422 5.41 -19.03 43.55
C LYS A 422 3.93 -18.77 43.33
N SER A 423 3.25 -18.03 44.22
CA SER A 423 1.80 -17.85 44.13
C SER A 423 1.33 -16.49 44.64
N LEU A 424 0.32 -15.95 43.95
CA LEU A 424 -0.35 -14.69 44.29
C LEU A 424 -1.86 -14.95 44.33
N THR A 425 -2.58 -14.11 45.06
CA THR A 425 -4.04 -14.13 45.11
C THR A 425 -4.58 -12.71 44.96
N THR A 426 -5.87 -12.58 44.70
CA THR A 426 -6.58 -11.31 44.88
C THR A 426 -7.03 -11.18 46.34
N GLN A 427 -7.24 -9.95 46.83
CA GLN A 427 -7.48 -9.67 48.25
C GLN A 427 -8.61 -10.49 48.90
N ASN A 428 -9.67 -10.85 48.15
CA ASN A 428 -10.76 -11.68 48.67
C ASN A 428 -10.74 -13.11 48.10
N ASN A 429 -9.58 -13.59 47.64
CA ASN A 429 -9.38 -14.90 47.04
C ASN A 429 -10.33 -15.18 45.86
N GLU A 430 -10.63 -14.20 45.04
CA GLU A 430 -11.40 -14.39 43.79
C GLU A 430 -10.59 -15.21 42.77
N PHE A 431 -9.30 -14.89 42.65
CA PHE A 431 -8.37 -15.58 41.76
C PHE A 431 -7.07 -15.95 42.48
N ILE A 432 -6.56 -17.15 42.21
CA ILE A 432 -5.21 -17.57 42.61
C ILE A 432 -4.37 -17.78 41.36
N ILE A 433 -3.17 -17.22 41.29
CA ILE A 433 -2.18 -17.50 40.24
C ILE A 433 -0.97 -18.22 40.85
N GLU A 434 -0.50 -19.29 40.23
CA GLU A 434 0.59 -20.12 40.76
C GLU A 434 1.52 -20.62 39.65
N ILE A 435 2.84 -20.56 39.89
CA ILE A 435 3.88 -21.10 39.00
C ILE A 435 3.87 -22.62 39.09
N ILE A 436 3.76 -23.27 37.94
CA ILE A 436 3.72 -24.73 37.79
C ILE A 436 4.89 -25.29 36.99
N GLY A 437 5.68 -24.43 36.35
CA GLY A 437 6.89 -24.87 35.65
C GLY A 437 7.82 -23.70 35.35
N GLU A 438 9.11 -24.02 35.21
CA GLU A 438 10.13 -23.06 34.79
C GLU A 438 10.88 -23.62 33.58
N ALA A 439 11.19 -22.76 32.62
CA ALA A 439 11.92 -23.15 31.42
C ALA A 439 13.03 -22.15 31.09
N ARG A 440 14.21 -22.69 30.75
CA ARG A 440 15.36 -21.89 30.32
C ARG A 440 15.37 -21.58 28.81
N SER A 441 14.39 -22.11 28.06
CA SER A 441 14.24 -21.86 26.62
C SER A 441 12.76 -21.72 26.24
N GLN A 442 12.49 -20.95 25.17
CA GLN A 442 11.12 -20.79 24.67
C GLN A 442 10.50 -22.12 24.18
N LYS A 443 11.32 -23.02 23.63
CA LYS A 443 10.86 -24.35 23.20
C LYS A 443 10.34 -25.15 24.39
N LEU A 444 11.14 -25.25 25.45
CA LEU A 444 10.75 -25.95 26.68
C LEU A 444 9.57 -25.27 27.37
N LEU A 445 9.50 -23.94 27.33
CA LEU A 445 8.39 -23.17 27.90
C LEU A 445 7.05 -23.51 27.21
N ASN A 446 7.07 -23.60 25.88
CA ASN A 446 5.90 -24.01 25.10
C ASN A 446 5.54 -25.48 25.37
N GLU A 447 6.53 -26.39 25.45
CA GLU A 447 6.30 -27.81 25.74
C GLU A 447 5.67 -28.03 27.13
N LEU A 448 6.16 -27.30 28.14
CA LEU A 448 5.59 -27.33 29.50
C LEU A 448 4.20 -26.73 29.55
N GLU A 449 3.95 -25.59 28.88
CA GLU A 449 2.61 -25.00 28.80
C GLU A 449 1.61 -25.99 28.18
N ILE A 450 1.96 -26.62 27.06
CA ILE A 450 1.14 -27.63 26.38
C ILE A 450 0.87 -28.84 27.30
N THR A 451 1.88 -29.28 28.05
CA THR A 451 1.78 -30.42 28.97
C THR A 451 0.81 -30.11 30.11
N GLU A 452 0.95 -28.94 30.75
CA GLU A 452 0.08 -28.54 31.86
C GLU A 452 -1.36 -28.26 31.44
N ILE A 453 -1.51 -27.68 30.25
CA ILE A 453 -2.80 -27.56 29.59
C ILE A 453 -3.51 -28.91 29.44
N LYS A 454 -2.78 -29.95 28.99
CA LYS A 454 -3.32 -31.32 28.82
C LYS A 454 -3.69 -31.92 30.17
N ASN A 455 -2.80 -31.80 31.16
CA ASN A 455 -2.98 -32.35 32.49
C ASN A 455 -4.23 -31.78 33.19
N ARG A 456 -4.51 -30.48 33.00
CA ARG A 456 -5.53 -29.74 33.76
C ARG A 456 -6.90 -29.62 33.08
N LYS A 457 -7.09 -30.23 31.90
CA LYS A 457 -8.36 -30.26 31.15
C LYS A 457 -9.06 -28.90 30.99
N SER A 458 -8.27 -27.85 30.81
CA SER A 458 -8.75 -26.48 30.60
C SER A 458 -9.15 -26.29 29.10
N CYS A 459 -10.32 -25.73 28.69
CA CYS A 459 -10.65 -25.44 27.26
C CYS A 459 -11.93 -24.59 27.04
N VAL A 460 -11.85 -23.52 26.20
CA VAL A 460 -12.84 -23.24 25.12
C VAL A 460 -12.20 -22.40 23.96
N LEU A 461 -12.15 -23.01 22.75
CA LEU A 461 -11.93 -22.60 21.33
C LEU A 461 -11.07 -21.36 20.90
N ASP A 462 -9.96 -21.59 20.16
CA ASP A 462 -9.91 -21.58 18.67
C ASP A 462 -8.49 -21.89 18.09
N TYR A 463 -8.45 -22.84 17.14
CA TYR A 463 -7.38 -23.40 16.29
C TYR A 463 -6.52 -24.57 16.79
N PHE A 464 -6.27 -25.51 15.86
CA PHE A 464 -5.26 -26.59 15.78
C PHE A 464 -4.26 -26.24 14.64
N THR A 465 -3.16 -26.97 14.50
CA THR A 465 -2.24 -26.88 13.32
C THR A 465 -1.88 -28.27 12.81
N ILE A 466 -1.71 -28.41 11.49
CA ILE A 466 -1.25 -29.64 10.82
C ILE A 466 0.17 -29.41 10.32
N LYS A 467 1.09 -30.29 10.72
CA LYS A 467 2.45 -30.34 10.21
C LYS A 467 2.78 -31.79 9.85
N ASP A 468 3.28 -31.99 8.64
CA ASP A 468 3.77 -33.28 8.14
C ASP A 468 2.74 -34.43 8.23
N GLY A 469 1.47 -34.14 7.94
CA GLY A 469 0.42 -35.17 7.87
C GLY A 469 -0.20 -35.58 9.21
N HIS A 470 0.18 -34.94 10.32
CA HIS A 470 -0.44 -35.18 11.64
C HIS A 470 -1.24 -33.97 12.14
N ILE A 471 -2.43 -34.24 12.71
CA ILE A 471 -3.22 -33.25 13.44
C ILE A 471 -2.56 -33.05 14.81
N LEU A 472 -1.93 -31.91 15.05
CA LEU A 472 -1.44 -31.58 16.38
C LEU A 472 -2.57 -30.92 17.17
N PRO A 473 -2.96 -31.48 18.34
CA PRO A 473 -4.01 -30.90 19.14
C PRO A 473 -3.55 -29.62 19.86
N LEU A 474 -4.38 -28.58 19.88
CA LEU A 474 -4.34 -27.47 20.82
C LEU A 474 -5.46 -27.74 21.83
N TYR A 475 -5.09 -28.39 22.93
CA TYR A 475 -5.91 -28.44 24.15
C TYR A 475 -5.66 -27.12 24.95
N GLY A 476 -6.49 -26.72 25.95
CA GLY A 476 -6.12 -25.69 26.96
C GLY A 476 -6.92 -24.36 27.05
N TYR A 477 -7.26 -23.87 28.27
CA TYR A 477 -7.68 -22.46 28.52
C TYR A 477 -6.43 -21.57 28.53
N ASN A 478 -5.90 -21.24 27.35
CA ASN A 478 -4.72 -20.39 27.22
C ASN A 478 -5.07 -18.92 27.49
N ILE A 479 -4.35 -18.30 28.43
CA ILE A 479 -4.51 -16.88 28.73
C ILE A 479 -3.82 -16.02 27.66
N GLN A 480 -2.76 -16.43 26.97
CA GLN A 480 -2.09 -15.56 25.98
C GLN A 480 -2.46 -15.86 24.51
N ARG A 481 -3.37 -15.07 23.92
CA ARG A 481 -3.23 -14.70 22.50
C ARG A 481 -2.23 -13.53 22.45
N GLY A 482 -0.98 -13.75 22.06
CA GLY A 482 -0.02 -12.64 22.18
C GLY A 482 1.39 -12.79 21.62
N GLY A 483 1.54 -13.27 20.38
CA GLY A 483 2.54 -12.69 19.50
C GLY A 483 1.88 -11.54 18.73
N ASN A 484 2.40 -10.32 18.83
CA ASN A 484 1.90 -9.14 18.12
C ASN A 484 1.72 -9.41 16.61
N TYR A 485 0.47 -9.53 16.15
CA TYR A 485 0.09 -9.24 14.77
C TYR A 485 -1.15 -8.35 14.78
N SER A 486 -0.90 -7.09 14.50
CA SER A 486 -1.90 -6.12 14.09
C SER A 486 -2.68 -6.64 12.87
N VAL A 487 -3.98 -6.83 13.06
CA VAL A 487 -5.04 -6.81 12.03
C VAL A 487 -4.77 -7.69 10.80
N LEU A 488 -5.03 -8.99 10.93
CA LEU A 488 -5.53 -9.77 9.80
C LEU A 488 -7.01 -9.40 9.60
N SER A 489 -7.25 -8.35 8.82
CA SER A 489 -8.54 -8.13 8.19
C SER A 489 -8.75 -9.27 7.19
N LEU A 490 -9.57 -10.27 7.55
CA LEU A 490 -10.13 -11.20 6.58
C LEU A 490 -11.30 -10.50 5.86
N LYS A 491 -11.00 -9.50 5.02
CA LYS A 491 -11.93 -9.06 3.96
C LYS A 491 -11.52 -9.77 2.67
N GLY A 492 -12.40 -10.66 2.18
CA GLY A 492 -12.27 -11.35 0.90
C GLY A 492 -13.03 -12.67 0.86
N LYS A 493 -13.32 -13.17 -0.35
CA LYS A 493 -13.98 -14.46 -0.68
C LYS A 493 -13.34 -15.72 -0.03
N VAL A 494 -12.29 -15.55 0.77
CA VAL A 494 -11.49 -16.60 1.41
C VAL A 494 -11.94 -16.89 2.84
N ALA A 495 -12.97 -16.20 3.34
CA ALA A 495 -13.56 -16.47 4.66
C ALA A 495 -14.43 -17.74 4.72
N ILE A 496 -14.62 -18.46 3.61
CA ILE A 496 -15.61 -19.55 3.49
C ILE A 496 -14.96 -20.81 2.93
N THR A 497 -13.81 -21.29 3.43
CA THR A 497 -13.18 -22.48 2.81
C THR A 497 -12.44 -23.41 3.76
N TYR A 498 -12.98 -23.83 4.91
CA TYR A 498 -12.32 -24.93 5.64
C TYR A 498 -13.32 -25.90 6.28
N SER A 499 -14.07 -26.59 5.43
CA SER A 499 -14.70 -27.85 5.78
C SER A 499 -13.85 -28.97 5.16
N HIS A 500 -13.29 -29.85 6.00
CA HIS A 500 -12.64 -31.05 5.51
C HIS A 500 -13.71 -31.97 4.93
N ILE A 501 -13.70 -32.14 3.62
CA ILE A 501 -14.57 -33.07 2.90
C ILE A 501 -13.62 -34.11 2.30
N ASP A 502 -13.78 -35.36 2.70
CA ASP A 502 -13.03 -36.45 2.10
C ASP A 502 -13.43 -36.63 0.62
N LYS A 503 -12.44 -36.80 -0.26
CA LYS A 503 -12.65 -36.88 -1.72
C LYS A 503 -13.52 -38.08 -2.09
N GLU A 504 -13.32 -39.22 -1.44
CA GLU A 504 -14.09 -40.44 -1.72
C GLU A 504 -15.48 -40.41 -1.08
N GLN A 505 -15.62 -39.77 0.10
CA GLN A 505 -16.92 -39.49 0.70
C GLN A 505 -17.77 -38.58 -0.19
N LEU A 506 -17.22 -37.47 -0.69
CA LEU A 506 -17.93 -36.59 -1.63
C LEU A 506 -18.32 -37.34 -2.91
N LYS A 507 -17.40 -38.12 -3.47
CA LYS A 507 -17.66 -38.97 -4.64
C LYS A 507 -18.80 -39.95 -4.37
N SER A 508 -18.83 -40.62 -3.22
CA SER A 508 -19.90 -41.55 -2.82
C SER A 508 -21.26 -40.85 -2.72
N LEU A 509 -21.31 -39.66 -2.10
CA LEU A 509 -22.54 -38.86 -2.01
C LEU A 509 -23.05 -38.41 -3.39
N ILE A 510 -22.12 -38.08 -4.31
CA ILE A 510 -22.45 -37.75 -5.70
C ILE A 510 -23.00 -38.98 -6.45
N LYS A 511 -22.42 -40.17 -6.25
CA LYS A 511 -22.91 -41.45 -6.83
C LYS A 511 -24.32 -41.81 -6.36
N ARG A 512 -24.69 -41.45 -5.13
CA ARG A 512 -26.05 -41.62 -4.60
C ARG A 512 -27.10 -40.72 -5.27
N GLY A 513 -26.70 -39.83 -6.18
CA GLY A 513 -27.62 -38.93 -6.87
C GLY A 513 -28.22 -37.86 -5.94
N LEU A 514 -27.48 -37.46 -4.89
CA LEU A 514 -27.91 -36.43 -3.94
C LEU A 514 -27.88 -35.01 -4.56
N PHE A 515 -28.81 -34.14 -4.18
CA PHE A 515 -28.81 -32.71 -4.53
C PHE A 515 -27.64 -31.97 -3.86
N VAL A 516 -27.21 -30.82 -4.41
CA VAL A 516 -26.11 -30.02 -3.81
C VAL A 516 -26.38 -29.75 -2.34
N SER A 517 -27.59 -29.30 -2.02
CA SER A 517 -28.03 -29.00 -0.66
C SER A 517 -28.07 -30.23 0.26
N GLU A 518 -28.37 -31.41 -0.27
CA GLU A 518 -28.34 -32.66 0.49
C GLU A 518 -26.91 -33.10 0.79
N ILE A 519 -26.03 -33.04 -0.21
CA ILE A 519 -24.58 -33.30 -0.03
C ILE A 519 -24.01 -32.31 0.99
N ALA A 520 -24.38 -31.03 0.86
CA ALA A 520 -23.96 -29.96 1.75
C ALA A 520 -24.45 -30.21 3.19
N LYS A 521 -25.72 -30.62 3.36
CA LYS A 521 -26.29 -30.99 4.66
C LYS A 521 -25.61 -32.22 5.28
N GLU A 522 -25.37 -33.27 4.50
CA GLU A 522 -24.71 -34.50 4.95
C GLU A 522 -23.27 -34.22 5.44
N LEU A 523 -22.58 -33.30 4.77
CA LEU A 523 -21.21 -32.89 5.11
C LEU A 523 -21.16 -31.71 6.10
N ILE A 524 -22.32 -31.15 6.48
CA ILE A 524 -22.46 -29.99 7.36
C ILE A 524 -21.66 -28.78 6.84
N VAL A 525 -21.86 -28.46 5.56
CA VAL A 525 -21.20 -27.34 4.86
C VAL A 525 -22.21 -26.50 4.07
N PRO A 526 -21.90 -25.25 3.71
CA PRO A 526 -22.69 -24.49 2.74
C PRO A 526 -22.61 -25.05 1.31
N ASP A 527 -23.69 -24.94 0.53
CA ASP A 527 -23.79 -25.42 -0.87
C ASP A 527 -22.61 -25.00 -1.77
N MET A 528 -22.14 -23.76 -1.62
CA MET A 528 -21.03 -23.23 -2.43
C MET A 528 -19.71 -23.99 -2.20
N ILE A 529 -19.52 -24.58 -1.01
CA ILE A 529 -18.33 -25.40 -0.70
C ILE A 529 -18.28 -26.65 -1.57
N ILE A 530 -19.42 -27.29 -1.83
CA ILE A 530 -19.50 -28.49 -2.65
C ILE A 530 -19.01 -28.22 -4.08
N ILE A 531 -19.45 -27.11 -4.67
CA ILE A 531 -19.03 -26.70 -6.02
C ILE A 531 -17.52 -26.44 -6.05
N THR A 532 -17.00 -25.79 -5.02
CA THR A 532 -15.57 -25.45 -4.91
C THR A 532 -14.72 -26.71 -4.76
N LYS A 533 -15.15 -27.67 -3.93
CA LYS A 533 -14.46 -28.94 -3.73
C LYS A 533 -14.49 -29.85 -4.96
N ILE A 534 -15.54 -29.78 -5.77
CA ILE A 534 -15.58 -30.49 -7.06
C ILE A 534 -14.48 -29.99 -7.99
N GLN A 535 -14.33 -28.67 -8.12
CA GLN A 535 -13.26 -28.07 -8.92
C GLN A 535 -11.88 -28.39 -8.32
N GLU A 536 -11.74 -28.31 -7.00
CA GLU A 536 -10.47 -28.62 -6.32
C GLU A 536 -10.02 -30.07 -6.56
N PHE A 537 -10.93 -31.05 -6.48
CA PHE A 537 -10.57 -32.46 -6.58
C PHE A 537 -10.42 -32.99 -8.00
N TRP A 538 -11.11 -32.37 -8.97
CA TRP A 538 -11.29 -32.95 -10.30
C TRP A 538 -11.18 -31.96 -11.47
N ALA A 539 -10.83 -30.68 -11.26
CA ALA A 539 -10.61 -29.75 -12.39
C ALA A 539 -9.44 -30.19 -13.29
N SER A 540 -8.42 -30.87 -12.76
CA SER A 540 -7.34 -31.44 -13.57
C SER A 540 -7.80 -32.59 -14.48
N GLU A 541 -8.98 -33.14 -14.22
CA GLU A 541 -9.64 -34.17 -15.04
C GLU A 541 -10.73 -33.56 -15.95
N ASP A 542 -10.73 -32.23 -16.12
CA ASP A 542 -11.70 -31.46 -16.92
C ASP A 542 -13.16 -31.52 -16.38
N ILE A 543 -13.31 -31.75 -15.07
CA ILE A 543 -14.59 -31.81 -14.36
C ILE A 543 -14.79 -30.54 -13.54
N PHE A 544 -15.69 -29.65 -13.97
CA PHE A 544 -15.90 -28.34 -13.33
C PHE A 544 -17.26 -28.18 -12.64
N THR A 545 -18.18 -29.11 -12.87
CA THR A 545 -19.58 -29.03 -12.41
C THR A 545 -20.05 -30.34 -11.80
N LEU A 546 -20.97 -30.26 -10.85
CA LEU A 546 -21.53 -31.44 -10.18
C LEU A 546 -22.22 -32.41 -11.16
N ASP A 547 -22.84 -31.92 -12.22
CA ASP A 547 -23.49 -32.80 -13.20
C ASP A 547 -22.49 -33.58 -14.06
N GLN A 548 -21.34 -32.97 -14.41
CA GLN A 548 -20.23 -33.71 -15.02
C GLN A 548 -19.73 -34.79 -14.06
N THR A 549 -19.56 -34.44 -12.79
CA THR A 549 -19.13 -35.38 -11.74
C THR A 549 -20.12 -36.55 -11.57
N ARG A 550 -21.43 -36.28 -11.61
CA ARG A 550 -22.49 -37.32 -11.56
C ARG A 550 -22.47 -38.26 -12.76
N LYS A 551 -22.25 -37.72 -13.97
CA LYS A 551 -22.15 -38.53 -15.19
C LYS A 551 -20.94 -39.44 -15.16
N ILE A 552 -19.79 -38.93 -14.71
CA ILE A 552 -18.53 -39.67 -14.70
C ILE A 552 -18.50 -40.72 -13.58
N PHE A 553 -19.01 -40.40 -12.38
CA PHE A 553 -18.95 -41.33 -11.26
C PHE A 553 -20.18 -42.25 -11.11
N GLY A 554 -21.27 -42.03 -11.86
CA GLY A 554 -22.40 -42.95 -11.89
C GLY A 554 -23.55 -42.64 -10.92
N GLY A 555 -23.92 -41.35 -10.79
CA GLY A 555 -25.07 -40.90 -9.99
C GLY A 555 -26.12 -40.10 -10.76
N TYR A 556 -25.93 -39.93 -12.08
CA TYR A 556 -26.77 -39.05 -12.89
C TYR A 556 -28.20 -39.59 -13.08
N ASP A 557 -28.36 -40.88 -13.35
CA ASP A 557 -29.69 -41.47 -13.56
C ASP A 557 -30.51 -41.52 -12.28
N ILE A 558 -29.87 -41.77 -11.13
CA ILE A 558 -30.48 -41.73 -9.80
C ILE A 558 -30.90 -40.29 -9.46
N TYR A 559 -30.04 -39.31 -9.71
CA TYR A 559 -30.39 -37.91 -9.55
C TYR A 559 -31.60 -37.52 -10.41
N LYS A 560 -31.62 -37.96 -11.68
CA LYS A 560 -32.70 -37.69 -12.64
C LYS A 560 -34.02 -38.36 -12.23
N SER A 561 -34.00 -39.58 -11.70
CA SER A 561 -35.21 -40.23 -11.19
C SER A 561 -35.75 -39.52 -9.94
N ARG A 562 -34.88 -39.10 -9.01
CA ARG A 562 -35.27 -38.33 -7.83
C ARG A 562 -35.83 -36.95 -8.16
N MET A 563 -35.27 -36.27 -9.18
CA MET A 563 -35.79 -35.02 -9.72
C MET A 563 -37.26 -35.12 -10.15
N LYS A 564 -37.71 -36.27 -10.67
CA LYS A 564 -39.11 -36.50 -11.06
C LYS A 564 -40.07 -36.59 -9.85
N HIS A 565 -39.55 -36.81 -8.65
CA HIS A 565 -40.33 -37.09 -7.44
C HIS A 565 -40.23 -36.02 -6.35
N ILE A 566 -39.47 -34.93 -6.56
CA ILE A 566 -39.48 -33.82 -5.59
C ILE A 566 -40.89 -33.19 -5.63
N PRO A 567 -41.65 -33.21 -4.52
CA PRO A 567 -42.86 -32.41 -4.40
C PRO A 567 -42.38 -30.96 -4.36
N THR A 568 -42.51 -30.27 -5.49
CA THR A 568 -42.32 -28.83 -5.57
C THR A 568 -43.37 -28.19 -4.69
N SER A 569 -43.02 -27.94 -3.43
CA SER A 569 -43.80 -27.20 -2.44
C SER A 569 -43.83 -25.70 -2.72
N VAL A 570 -43.64 -25.30 -3.99
CA VAL A 570 -44.21 -24.07 -4.51
C VAL A 570 -45.67 -24.42 -4.82
N PRO A 571 -46.64 -23.85 -4.08
CA PRO A 571 -48.03 -23.97 -4.48
C PRO A 571 -48.13 -23.39 -5.89
N ASN A 572 -48.46 -24.24 -6.87
CA ASN A 572 -48.38 -24.03 -8.32
C ASN A 572 -47.03 -24.38 -8.97
N SER A 573 -46.52 -25.59 -8.76
CA SER A 573 -45.59 -26.17 -9.73
C SER A 573 -46.31 -26.48 -11.03
N THR A 574 -46.40 -25.48 -11.90
CA THR A 574 -46.51 -25.71 -13.33
C THR A 574 -45.35 -26.62 -13.72
N THR A 575 -45.63 -27.90 -13.92
CA THR A 575 -44.81 -28.73 -14.78
C THR A 575 -44.60 -27.94 -16.06
N PHE A 576 -43.40 -27.42 -16.28
CA PHE A 576 -43.10 -26.75 -17.54
C PHE A 576 -43.35 -27.79 -18.62
N SER A 577 -44.31 -27.53 -19.50
CA SER A 577 -44.55 -28.45 -20.60
C SER A 577 -43.25 -28.64 -21.38
N ASP A 578 -42.98 -29.86 -21.85
CA ASP A 578 -41.80 -30.13 -22.68
C ASP A 578 -41.69 -29.14 -23.84
N LYS A 579 -42.84 -28.66 -24.33
CA LYS A 579 -42.95 -27.58 -25.30
C LYS A 579 -42.28 -26.27 -24.84
N ARG A 580 -42.53 -25.78 -23.62
CA ARG A 580 -41.90 -24.55 -23.10
C ARG A 580 -40.40 -24.73 -22.88
N LEU A 581 -39.96 -25.86 -22.35
CA LEU A 581 -38.53 -26.14 -22.18
C LEU A 581 -37.81 -26.25 -23.53
N ASN A 582 -38.41 -26.93 -24.51
CA ASN A 582 -37.88 -27.00 -25.88
C ASN A 582 -37.82 -25.62 -26.55
N ASN A 583 -38.78 -24.73 -26.29
CA ASN A 583 -38.74 -23.35 -26.77
C ASN A 583 -37.59 -22.57 -26.14
N LEU A 584 -37.35 -22.70 -24.83
CA LEU A 584 -36.19 -22.07 -24.19
C LEU A 584 -34.87 -22.58 -24.78
N VAL A 585 -34.73 -23.89 -25.02
CA VAL A 585 -33.54 -24.46 -25.67
C VAL A 585 -33.36 -23.88 -27.08
N LYS A 586 -34.43 -23.75 -27.87
CA LYS A 586 -34.38 -23.10 -29.19
C LYS A 586 -33.90 -21.66 -29.11
N LEU A 587 -34.38 -20.88 -28.14
CA LEU A 587 -33.96 -19.48 -27.95
C LEU A 587 -32.50 -19.37 -27.49
N ILE A 588 -32.04 -20.24 -26.60
CA ILE A 588 -30.63 -20.29 -26.19
C ILE A 588 -29.74 -20.64 -27.38
N LYS A 589 -30.09 -21.68 -28.15
CA LYS A 589 -29.39 -22.05 -29.39
C LYS A 589 -29.39 -20.93 -30.42
N GLY A 590 -30.48 -20.18 -30.51
CA GLY A 590 -30.64 -19.02 -31.39
C GLY A 590 -29.87 -17.77 -30.94
N GLY A 591 -29.11 -17.82 -29.85
CA GLY A 591 -28.29 -16.70 -29.37
C GLY A 591 -29.11 -15.53 -28.82
N TYR A 592 -30.30 -15.79 -28.28
CA TYR A 592 -31.14 -14.72 -27.72
C TYR A 592 -30.58 -14.21 -26.38
N SER A 593 -30.72 -12.91 -26.15
CA SER A 593 -30.42 -12.28 -24.86
C SER A 593 -31.48 -12.59 -23.81
N THR A 594 -31.15 -12.44 -22.53
CA THR A 594 -32.10 -12.70 -21.43
C THR A 594 -33.40 -11.89 -21.58
N PRO A 595 -33.38 -10.57 -21.88
CA PRO A 595 -34.60 -9.81 -22.12
C PRO A 595 -35.43 -10.34 -23.29
N GLN A 596 -34.79 -10.76 -24.39
CA GLN A 596 -35.51 -11.33 -25.53
C GLN A 596 -36.12 -12.68 -25.17
N MET A 597 -35.42 -13.54 -24.42
CA MET A 597 -35.96 -14.84 -24.00
C MET A 597 -37.20 -14.70 -23.11
N LYS A 598 -37.20 -13.71 -22.21
CA LYS A 598 -38.39 -13.38 -21.41
C LYS A 598 -39.57 -12.95 -22.28
N PHE A 599 -39.29 -12.07 -23.23
CA PHE A 599 -40.30 -11.52 -24.13
C PHE A 599 -40.91 -12.62 -25.01
N GLU A 600 -40.08 -13.49 -25.59
CA GLU A 600 -40.51 -14.57 -26.48
C GLU A 600 -41.27 -15.69 -25.75
N LEU A 601 -40.99 -15.91 -24.46
CA LEU A 601 -41.66 -16.94 -23.65
C LEU A 601 -42.84 -16.39 -22.83
N ASP A 602 -43.00 -15.07 -22.81
CA ASP A 602 -43.92 -14.32 -21.95
C ASP A 602 -43.82 -14.74 -20.48
N ILE A 603 -42.60 -14.63 -19.93
CA ILE A 603 -42.29 -15.01 -18.55
C ILE A 603 -41.42 -13.98 -17.84
N ASP A 604 -41.50 -13.98 -16.51
CA ASP A 604 -40.63 -13.16 -15.69
C ASP A 604 -39.21 -13.75 -15.56
N ASN A 605 -38.33 -13.03 -14.86
CA ASN A 605 -36.96 -13.50 -14.65
C ASN A 605 -36.90 -14.77 -13.79
N SER A 606 -37.75 -14.87 -12.76
CA SER A 606 -37.77 -15.99 -11.82
C SER A 606 -38.11 -17.29 -12.55
N GLU A 607 -39.20 -17.29 -13.31
CA GLU A 607 -39.66 -18.43 -14.09
C GLU A 607 -38.63 -18.82 -15.17
N LEU A 608 -38.01 -17.84 -15.83
CA LEU A 608 -36.95 -18.08 -16.81
C LEU A 608 -35.73 -18.80 -16.17
N TYR A 609 -35.31 -18.43 -14.96
CA TYR A 609 -34.23 -19.12 -14.25
C TYR A 609 -34.67 -20.49 -13.69
N LEU A 610 -35.93 -20.68 -13.33
CA LEU A 610 -36.47 -21.99 -12.97
C LEU A 610 -36.47 -22.96 -14.16
N MET A 611 -36.88 -22.49 -15.35
CA MET A 611 -36.79 -23.27 -16.58
C MET A 611 -35.33 -23.60 -16.94
N LEU A 612 -34.41 -22.65 -16.76
CA LEU A 612 -32.99 -22.88 -16.98
C LEU A 612 -32.42 -23.95 -16.04
N ARG A 613 -32.84 -23.96 -14.77
CA ARG A 613 -32.49 -25.01 -13.80
C ARG A 613 -33.13 -26.35 -14.16
N ALA A 614 -34.36 -26.37 -14.67
CA ALA A 614 -35.02 -27.59 -15.15
C ALA A 614 -34.26 -28.21 -16.34
N LEU A 615 -33.57 -27.40 -17.15
CA LEU A 615 -32.66 -27.85 -18.20
C LEU A 615 -31.28 -28.32 -17.69
N GLY A 616 -30.99 -28.18 -16.39
CA GLY A 616 -29.71 -28.57 -15.79
C GLY A 616 -28.62 -27.49 -15.81
N PHE A 617 -28.97 -26.21 -16.00
CA PHE A 617 -28.00 -25.11 -16.02
C PHE A 617 -28.23 -24.10 -14.89
N SER A 618 -27.13 -23.58 -14.33
CA SER A 618 -27.16 -22.51 -13.32
C SER A 618 -27.04 -21.11 -13.91
N THR A 619 -26.50 -20.97 -15.13
CA THR A 619 -26.31 -19.69 -15.82
C THR A 619 -26.61 -19.79 -17.32
N PHE A 620 -27.03 -18.68 -17.94
CA PHE A 620 -27.23 -18.64 -19.39
C PHE A 620 -25.92 -18.78 -20.16
N THR A 621 -24.78 -18.37 -19.58
CA THR A 621 -23.46 -18.58 -20.18
C THR A 621 -23.16 -20.08 -20.29
N SER A 622 -23.30 -20.83 -19.20
CA SER A 622 -23.07 -22.29 -19.23
C SER A 622 -24.02 -23.03 -20.16
N ALA A 623 -25.27 -22.57 -20.28
CA ALA A 623 -26.22 -23.13 -21.25
C ALA A 623 -25.81 -22.81 -22.70
N ARG A 624 -25.38 -21.57 -23.00
CA ARG A 624 -24.91 -21.18 -24.35
C ARG A 624 -23.65 -21.92 -24.76
N ASP A 625 -22.69 -22.08 -23.83
CA ASP A 625 -21.48 -22.84 -24.08
C ASP A 625 -21.81 -24.31 -24.36
N HIS A 626 -22.71 -24.91 -23.56
CA HIS A 626 -23.17 -26.29 -23.76
C HIS A 626 -23.87 -26.47 -25.11
N TYR A 627 -24.65 -25.49 -25.56
CA TYR A 627 -25.37 -25.54 -26.83
C TYR A 627 -24.60 -24.93 -28.02
N GLY A 628 -23.34 -24.51 -27.82
CA GLY A 628 -22.49 -23.93 -28.88
C GLY A 628 -22.99 -22.59 -29.45
N SER A 629 -23.78 -21.81 -28.69
CA SER A 629 -24.45 -20.60 -29.19
C SER A 629 -23.84 -19.27 -28.73
N THR A 630 -22.68 -19.31 -28.08
CA THR A 630 -21.99 -18.13 -27.54
C THR A 630 -21.60 -17.13 -28.63
N GLU A 631 -21.04 -17.60 -29.75
CA GLU A 631 -20.69 -16.73 -30.89
C GLU A 631 -21.93 -16.07 -31.51
N LEU A 632 -23.02 -16.82 -31.64
CA LEU A 632 -24.28 -16.34 -32.23
C LEU A 632 -24.92 -15.26 -31.34
N PHE A 633 -24.88 -15.45 -30.02
CA PHE A 633 -25.31 -14.43 -29.05
C PHE A 633 -24.46 -13.16 -29.14
N CYS A 634 -23.14 -13.29 -29.24
CA CYS A 634 -22.24 -12.16 -29.43
C CYS A 634 -22.53 -11.40 -30.73
N LYS A 635 -22.79 -12.11 -31.83
CA LYS A 635 -23.17 -11.53 -33.13
C LYS A 635 -24.49 -10.75 -33.03
N LYS A 636 -25.55 -11.36 -32.51
CA LYS A 636 -26.86 -10.68 -32.33
C LYS A 636 -26.80 -9.49 -31.39
N SER A 637 -25.99 -9.58 -30.33
CA SER A 637 -25.79 -8.46 -29.40
C SER A 637 -25.09 -7.28 -30.09
N ARG A 638 -24.11 -7.55 -30.96
CA ARG A 638 -23.48 -6.51 -31.81
C ARG A 638 -24.47 -5.92 -32.81
N GLU A 639 -25.27 -6.74 -33.48
CA GLU A 639 -26.30 -6.25 -34.42
C GLU A 639 -27.37 -5.40 -33.73
N THR A 640 -27.82 -5.81 -32.54
CA THR A 640 -28.77 -5.05 -31.72
C THR A 640 -28.17 -3.72 -31.30
N LEU A 641 -26.88 -3.71 -30.93
CA LEU A 641 -26.14 -2.49 -30.62
C LEU A 641 -26.00 -1.58 -31.85
N ILE A 642 -25.66 -2.12 -33.02
CA ILE A 642 -25.57 -1.35 -34.27
C ILE A 642 -26.94 -0.77 -34.65
N ASN A 643 -28.02 -1.53 -34.49
CA ASN A 643 -29.37 -1.07 -34.81
C ASN A 643 -29.91 -0.05 -33.80
N SER A 644 -29.57 -0.18 -32.50
CA SER A 644 -29.91 0.85 -31.52
C SER A 644 -29.11 2.13 -31.75
N VAL A 645 -27.85 2.02 -32.17
CA VAL A 645 -27.00 3.13 -32.60
C VAL A 645 -27.59 3.86 -33.81
N LYS A 646 -28.05 3.13 -34.84
CA LYS A 646 -28.70 3.72 -36.03
C LYS A 646 -30.01 4.44 -35.73
N ARG A 647 -30.74 4.03 -34.69
CA ARG A 647 -32.05 4.61 -34.34
C ARG A 647 -31.96 5.92 -33.56
N GLY A 648 -30.76 6.39 -33.21
CA GLY A 648 -30.49 7.75 -32.72
C GLY A 648 -31.23 8.17 -31.44
N LYS A 649 -31.94 7.27 -30.76
CA LYS A 649 -32.91 7.69 -29.74
C LYS A 649 -32.32 8.02 -28.37
N ASP A 650 -31.13 7.54 -27.99
CA ASP A 650 -30.66 7.77 -26.60
C ASP A 650 -29.13 7.73 -26.36
N HIS A 651 -28.29 7.89 -27.39
CA HIS A 651 -26.83 7.82 -27.18
C HIS A 651 -26.09 9.04 -27.70
N ALA A 652 -25.54 9.83 -26.76
CA ALA A 652 -24.63 10.97 -26.93
C ALA A 652 -23.30 10.64 -27.67
N TYR A 653 -23.25 9.53 -28.40
CA TYR A 653 -22.08 8.96 -29.05
C TYR A 653 -22.06 9.17 -30.57
N TYR A 654 -23.14 9.65 -31.19
CA TYR A 654 -23.24 9.85 -32.63
C TYR A 654 -23.46 11.33 -32.99
N VAL A 655 -22.41 12.14 -32.79
CA VAL A 655 -22.31 13.47 -33.40
C VAL A 655 -21.30 13.35 -34.52
N ASP A 656 -21.69 13.76 -35.73
CA ASP A 656 -20.75 13.83 -36.85
C ASP A 656 -19.74 14.96 -36.56
N VAL A 657 -18.46 14.64 -36.65
CA VAL A 657 -17.37 15.54 -36.27
C VAL A 657 -16.47 15.70 -37.47
N ASP A 658 -16.40 16.92 -37.99
CA ASP A 658 -15.48 17.27 -39.07
C ASP A 658 -14.02 16.97 -38.68
N GLU A 659 -13.34 16.17 -39.50
CA GLU A 659 -11.96 15.72 -39.25
C GLU A 659 -11.00 16.91 -39.17
N GLY A 660 -11.17 17.91 -40.06
CA GLY A 660 -10.34 19.12 -40.08
C GLY A 660 -10.46 19.92 -38.78
N LEU A 661 -11.68 20.12 -38.29
CA LEU A 661 -11.96 20.71 -36.99
C LEU A 661 -11.34 19.89 -35.87
N PHE A 662 -11.48 18.56 -35.88
CA PHE A 662 -10.91 17.67 -34.87
C PHE A 662 -9.39 17.80 -34.77
N ILE A 663 -8.69 17.74 -35.91
CA ILE A 663 -7.24 17.94 -36.00
C ILE A 663 -6.84 19.35 -35.51
N SER A 664 -7.61 20.38 -35.88
CA SER A 664 -7.34 21.76 -35.44
C SER A 664 -7.41 21.91 -33.92
N LEU A 665 -8.35 21.22 -33.27
CA LEU A 665 -8.51 21.24 -31.82
C LEU A 665 -7.39 20.47 -31.12
N ILE A 666 -6.94 19.34 -31.68
CA ILE A 666 -5.78 18.59 -31.18
C ILE A 666 -4.53 19.48 -31.19
N LYS A 667 -4.29 20.23 -32.28
CA LYS A 667 -3.14 21.14 -32.40
C LYS A 667 -3.09 22.21 -31.31
N GLN A 668 -4.24 22.63 -30.77
CA GLN A 668 -4.37 23.67 -29.76
C GLN A 668 -4.05 23.23 -28.31
N LYS A 669 -3.71 21.96 -28.05
CA LYS A 669 -3.44 21.43 -26.69
C LYS A 669 -4.60 21.66 -25.71
N GLN A 670 -5.83 21.47 -26.17
CA GLN A 670 -7.00 21.54 -25.32
C GLN A 670 -7.10 20.26 -24.47
N ASP A 671 -7.48 20.38 -23.20
CA ASP A 671 -7.82 19.23 -22.36
C ASP A 671 -9.00 18.45 -22.99
N TYR A 672 -9.09 17.14 -22.75
CA TYR A 672 -10.12 16.26 -23.31
C TYR A 672 -11.53 16.80 -23.06
N LYS A 673 -11.75 17.33 -21.86
CA LYS A 673 -13.02 17.96 -21.51
C LYS A 673 -13.34 19.17 -22.39
N VAL A 674 -12.34 19.97 -22.73
CA VAL A 674 -12.52 21.15 -23.59
C VAL A 674 -12.72 20.73 -25.04
N LEU A 675 -12.01 19.70 -25.51
CA LEU A 675 -12.20 19.13 -26.83
C LEU A 675 -13.64 18.58 -26.98
N ALA A 676 -14.11 17.81 -26.01
CA ALA A 676 -15.47 17.29 -25.92
C ALA A 676 -16.52 18.41 -25.93
N GLN A 677 -16.31 19.47 -25.13
CA GLN A 677 -17.20 20.63 -25.08
C GLN A 677 -17.27 21.37 -26.42
N LYS A 678 -16.14 21.61 -27.07
CA LYS A 678 -16.10 22.31 -28.37
C LYS A 678 -16.75 21.50 -29.49
N LEU A 679 -16.61 20.18 -29.43
CA LEU A 679 -17.23 19.24 -30.37
C LEU A 679 -18.69 18.91 -30.02
N LYS A 680 -19.18 19.36 -28.87
CA LYS A 680 -20.51 19.03 -28.32
C LYS A 680 -20.74 17.51 -28.22
N ILE A 681 -19.70 16.76 -27.84
CA ILE A 681 -19.74 15.31 -27.62
C ILE A 681 -19.40 14.96 -26.17
N ALA A 682 -19.71 13.74 -25.75
CA ALA A 682 -19.24 13.24 -24.46
C ALA A 682 -17.71 13.01 -24.49
N GLU A 683 -17.04 13.18 -23.34
CA GLU A 683 -15.58 13.02 -23.24
C GLU A 683 -15.10 11.64 -23.68
N ARG A 684 -15.88 10.59 -23.40
CA ARG A 684 -15.59 9.22 -23.85
C ARG A 684 -15.65 9.10 -25.38
N THR A 685 -16.59 9.80 -26.02
CA THR A 685 -16.79 9.80 -27.48
C THR A 685 -15.61 10.43 -28.22
N VAL A 686 -14.85 11.32 -27.58
CA VAL A 686 -13.64 11.90 -28.19
C VAL A 686 -12.61 10.82 -28.54
N TYR A 687 -12.45 9.81 -27.68
CA TYR A 687 -11.53 8.70 -27.94
C TYR A 687 -12.01 7.81 -29.08
N GLU A 688 -13.31 7.52 -29.14
CA GLU A 688 -13.89 6.70 -30.20
C GLU A 688 -13.80 7.44 -31.55
N LYS A 689 -14.06 8.75 -31.56
CA LYS A 689 -13.94 9.60 -32.74
C LYS A 689 -12.50 9.76 -33.25
N SER A 690 -11.49 9.68 -32.38
CA SER A 690 -10.10 9.69 -32.87
C SER A 690 -9.80 8.45 -33.72
N TYR A 691 -10.25 7.27 -33.29
CA TYR A 691 -10.09 6.05 -34.08
C TYR A 691 -10.93 6.08 -35.35
N GLU A 692 -12.17 6.54 -35.26
CA GLU A 692 -13.07 6.62 -36.43
C GLU A 692 -12.54 7.56 -37.51
N LEU A 693 -12.05 8.75 -37.12
CA LEU A 693 -11.65 9.79 -38.06
C LEU A 693 -10.21 9.65 -38.54
N LEU A 694 -9.31 9.19 -37.66
CA LEU A 694 -7.85 9.25 -37.91
C LEU A 694 -7.19 7.85 -37.94
N ASP A 695 -7.96 6.79 -37.72
CA ASP A 695 -7.45 5.42 -37.56
C ASP A 695 -6.34 5.29 -36.50
N MET A 696 -6.40 6.12 -35.46
CA MET A 696 -5.43 6.12 -34.37
C MET A 696 -6.01 6.62 -33.05
N SER A 697 -5.35 6.26 -31.95
CA SER A 697 -5.74 6.74 -30.63
C SER A 697 -5.51 8.26 -30.51
N LEU A 698 -6.30 8.92 -29.67
CA LEU A 698 -6.14 10.35 -29.44
C LEU A 698 -4.72 10.74 -28.94
N PRO A 699 -4.05 9.96 -28.05
CA PRO A 699 -2.66 10.21 -27.70
C PRO A 699 -1.68 10.07 -28.89
N GLU A 700 -1.95 9.17 -29.84
CA GLU A 700 -1.17 9.04 -31.08
C GLU A 700 -1.39 10.25 -31.99
N ALA A 701 -2.65 10.65 -32.19
CA ALA A 701 -3.00 11.84 -32.94
C ALA A 701 -2.36 13.11 -32.34
N GLU A 702 -2.30 13.23 -31.00
CA GLU A 702 -1.58 14.32 -30.35
C GLU A 702 -0.08 14.33 -30.68
N ARG A 703 0.56 13.16 -30.76
CA ARG A 703 1.98 13.08 -31.12
C ARG A 703 2.19 13.52 -32.56
N ILE A 704 1.44 12.94 -33.48
CA ILE A 704 1.49 13.20 -34.92
C ILE A 704 1.17 14.66 -35.25
N TYR A 705 0.01 15.17 -34.82
CA TYR A 705 -0.45 16.47 -35.30
C TYR A 705 0.07 17.67 -34.50
N ARG A 706 0.58 17.46 -33.28
CA ARG A 706 0.98 18.55 -32.37
C ARG A 706 2.44 18.47 -31.94
N ILE A 707 2.89 17.33 -31.43
CA ILE A 707 4.21 17.24 -30.78
C ILE A 707 5.32 17.18 -31.84
N TYR A 708 5.22 16.30 -32.83
CA TYR A 708 6.26 16.14 -33.85
C TYR A 708 6.50 17.36 -34.73
N PRO A 709 5.47 18.09 -35.23
CA PRO A 709 5.72 19.34 -35.95
C PRO A 709 6.45 20.40 -35.12
N LYS A 710 6.15 20.47 -33.80
CA LYS A 710 6.83 21.40 -32.89
C LYS A 710 8.27 20.97 -32.64
N LEU A 711 8.50 19.67 -32.50
CA LEU A 711 9.84 19.11 -32.34
C LEU A 711 10.69 19.35 -33.58
N GLU A 712 10.17 19.03 -34.76
CA GLU A 712 10.85 19.28 -36.03
C GLU A 712 11.22 20.76 -36.18
N LYS A 713 10.27 21.68 -35.93
CA LYS A 713 10.55 23.12 -35.94
C LYS A 713 11.63 23.53 -34.94
N LYS A 714 11.65 22.92 -33.74
CA LYS A 714 12.69 23.17 -32.75
C LYS A 714 14.06 22.65 -33.21
N LEU A 715 14.10 21.45 -33.78
CA LEU A 715 15.30 20.83 -34.32
C LEU A 715 15.89 21.62 -35.49
N LEU A 716 15.04 22.16 -36.37
CA LEU A 716 15.46 23.04 -37.47
C LEU A 716 16.02 24.39 -36.98
N ASN A 717 15.59 24.86 -35.81
CA ASN A 717 16.00 26.15 -35.25
C ASN A 717 17.23 26.08 -34.32
N GLU A 718 17.68 24.89 -33.92
CA GLU A 718 18.90 24.75 -33.11
C GLU A 718 20.15 25.05 -33.96
N LYS A 719 21.00 25.98 -33.46
CA LYS A 719 22.00 26.79 -34.18
C LYS A 719 23.16 26.08 -34.91
N ASP A 720 23.13 24.76 -35.13
CA ASP A 720 24.12 24.07 -35.96
C ASP A 720 23.44 23.37 -37.16
N PRO A 721 23.01 24.15 -38.19
CA PRO A 721 22.29 23.64 -39.36
C PRO A 721 23.09 22.65 -40.23
N ARG A 722 24.34 22.36 -39.88
CA ARG A 722 25.22 21.45 -40.63
C ARG A 722 25.10 20.00 -40.19
N LYS A 723 24.46 19.68 -39.06
CA LYS A 723 24.72 18.37 -38.42
C LYS A 723 23.78 17.21 -38.75
N PHE A 724 22.46 17.36 -38.92
CA PHE A 724 21.62 16.15 -39.11
C PHE A 724 20.36 16.24 -39.98
N LEU A 725 19.78 17.42 -40.24
CA LEU A 725 18.51 17.51 -41.00
C LEU A 725 18.56 18.66 -42.00
N LYS A 726 18.73 18.34 -43.30
CA LYS A 726 18.65 19.31 -44.40
C LYS A 726 17.25 19.39 -45.04
N THR A 727 16.36 18.45 -44.73
CA THR A 727 15.00 18.32 -45.30
C THR A 727 13.97 18.05 -44.20
N PRO A 728 12.68 18.41 -44.43
CA PRO A 728 11.57 18.16 -43.49
C PRO A 728 11.27 16.66 -43.34
N PHE A 729 12.05 16.02 -42.47
CA PHE A 729 12.04 14.59 -42.18
C PHE A 729 10.70 14.07 -41.66
N PHE A 730 9.92 14.87 -40.94
CA PHE A 730 8.65 14.40 -40.38
C PHE A 730 7.58 14.14 -41.45
N LYS A 731 7.47 15.05 -42.42
CA LYS A 731 6.51 14.92 -43.51
C LYS A 731 6.82 13.66 -44.32
N ASP A 732 8.09 13.43 -44.58
CA ASP A 732 8.59 12.25 -45.31
C ASP A 732 8.21 10.95 -44.57
N LEU A 733 8.42 10.88 -43.25
CA LEU A 733 8.04 9.71 -42.43
C LEU A 733 6.54 9.40 -42.49
N ILE A 734 5.67 10.41 -42.39
CA ILE A 734 4.22 10.18 -42.48
C ILE A 734 3.85 9.69 -43.89
N THR A 735 4.42 10.30 -44.93
CA THR A 735 4.12 9.92 -46.32
C THR A 735 4.66 8.55 -46.70
N SER A 736 5.64 8.01 -45.97
CA SER A 736 6.17 6.66 -46.21
C SER A 736 5.27 5.51 -45.72
N GLY A 737 4.08 5.82 -45.18
CA GLY A 737 3.12 4.79 -44.74
C GLY A 737 3.54 4.07 -43.46
N LEU A 738 4.43 4.66 -42.67
CA LEU A 738 4.85 4.12 -41.37
C LEU A 738 3.72 4.19 -40.36
N THR A 739 3.63 3.17 -39.51
CA THR A 739 2.75 3.16 -38.35
C THR A 739 3.19 4.21 -37.32
N VAL A 740 2.28 4.64 -36.43
CA VAL A 740 2.63 5.63 -35.40
C VAL A 740 3.73 5.11 -34.47
N GLU A 741 3.76 3.82 -34.15
CA GLU A 741 4.84 3.21 -33.36
C GLU A 741 6.21 3.32 -34.06
N GLU A 742 6.25 3.17 -35.40
CA GLU A 742 7.47 3.32 -36.18
C GLU A 742 7.93 4.78 -36.25
N VAL A 743 7.00 5.73 -36.43
CA VAL A 743 7.30 7.17 -36.35
C VAL A 743 7.83 7.54 -34.96
N ASP A 744 7.18 7.05 -33.90
CA ASP A 744 7.62 7.23 -32.51
C ASP A 744 9.06 6.73 -32.32
N LYS A 745 9.37 5.56 -32.89
CA LYS A 745 10.70 4.93 -32.82
C LYS A 745 11.77 5.77 -33.51
N GLU A 746 11.53 6.26 -34.71
CA GLU A 746 12.50 7.08 -35.44
C GLU A 746 12.75 8.44 -34.77
N PHE A 747 11.70 9.09 -34.26
CA PHE A 747 11.86 10.33 -33.50
C PHE A 747 12.68 10.14 -32.23
N LEU A 748 12.41 9.08 -31.46
CA LEU A 748 13.16 8.78 -30.26
C LEU A 748 14.64 8.51 -30.57
N LYS A 749 14.94 7.73 -31.61
CA LYS A 749 16.32 7.48 -32.05
C LYS A 749 17.04 8.79 -32.36
N ILE A 750 16.42 9.67 -33.13
CA ILE A 750 17.02 10.97 -33.52
C ILE A 750 17.25 11.84 -32.30
N LEU A 751 16.25 12.03 -31.45
CA LEU A 751 16.40 12.89 -30.26
C LEU A 751 17.49 12.35 -29.32
N ILE A 752 17.57 11.04 -29.13
CA ILE A 752 18.63 10.42 -28.32
C ILE A 752 19.99 10.58 -29.01
N ALA A 753 20.08 10.39 -30.33
CA ALA A 753 21.30 10.59 -31.12
C ALA A 753 21.77 12.07 -31.17
N LEU A 754 20.86 13.00 -30.90
CA LEU A 754 21.09 14.43 -30.68
C LEU A 754 21.38 14.80 -29.21
N GLY A 755 21.26 13.84 -28.29
CA GLY A 755 21.82 13.95 -26.93
C GLY A 755 20.83 14.44 -25.90
N TYR A 756 19.55 14.50 -26.28
CA TYR A 756 18.48 14.84 -25.38
C TYR A 756 18.46 13.85 -24.21
N SER A 757 18.62 14.38 -23.01
CA SER A 757 18.45 13.64 -21.77
C SER A 757 16.98 13.27 -21.57
N LYS A 758 16.74 12.26 -20.74
CA LYS A 758 15.38 11.83 -20.40
C LYS A 758 14.51 12.98 -19.88
N LYS A 759 15.09 13.87 -19.07
CA LYS A 759 14.40 15.04 -18.50
C LYS A 759 14.04 16.07 -19.57
N GLU A 760 14.88 16.23 -20.59
CA GLU A 760 14.57 17.10 -21.73
C GLU A 760 13.48 16.46 -22.60
N LEU A 761 13.50 15.14 -22.79
CA LEU A 761 12.39 14.42 -23.44
C LEU A 761 11.08 14.58 -22.64
N GLU A 762 11.10 14.43 -21.32
CA GLU A 762 9.93 14.68 -20.45
C GLU A 762 9.35 16.09 -20.70
N GLY A 763 10.21 17.11 -20.75
CA GLY A 763 9.81 18.49 -21.04
C GLY A 763 9.27 18.70 -22.46
N LEU A 764 9.87 18.04 -23.44
CA LEU A 764 9.47 18.11 -24.86
C LEU A 764 8.07 17.53 -25.10
N TYR A 765 7.78 16.37 -24.52
CA TYR A 765 6.49 15.70 -24.68
C TYR A 765 5.45 16.18 -23.64
N GLY A 766 5.88 16.87 -22.58
CA GLY A 766 5.01 17.29 -21.48
C GLY A 766 4.53 16.10 -20.65
N TRP A 767 5.36 15.05 -20.54
CA TRP A 767 5.03 13.81 -19.85
C TRP A 767 5.84 13.69 -18.56
N ASP A 768 5.26 13.00 -17.58
CA ASP A 768 5.99 12.66 -16.36
C ASP A 768 7.06 11.59 -16.61
N HIS A 769 7.99 11.48 -15.65
CA HIS A 769 9.09 10.53 -15.71
C HIS A 769 8.65 9.09 -15.95
N TYR A 770 7.56 8.66 -15.31
CA TYR A 770 7.10 7.28 -15.37
C TYR A 770 6.58 6.94 -16.77
N ARG A 771 5.73 7.80 -17.33
CA ARG A 771 5.22 7.68 -18.71
C ARG A 771 6.35 7.64 -19.72
N MET A 772 7.31 8.56 -19.62
CA MET A 772 8.46 8.61 -20.52
C MET A 772 9.31 7.34 -20.44
N THR A 773 9.57 6.83 -19.22
CA THR A 773 10.33 5.57 -19.02
C THR A 773 9.67 4.38 -19.71
N ARG A 774 8.37 4.21 -19.47
CA ARG A 774 7.62 3.06 -19.98
C ARG A 774 7.44 3.14 -21.50
N TRP A 775 7.20 4.34 -22.02
CA TRP A 775 7.07 4.55 -23.45
C TRP A 775 8.38 4.26 -24.20
N ILE A 776 9.52 4.78 -23.75
CA ILE A 776 10.82 4.50 -24.38
C ILE A 776 11.11 2.99 -24.39
N ALA A 777 10.88 2.31 -23.26
CA ALA A 777 11.06 0.86 -23.16
C ALA A 777 10.15 0.09 -24.11
N ASN A 778 8.90 0.52 -24.26
CA ASN A 778 7.93 -0.12 -25.15
C ASN A 778 8.25 0.10 -26.63
N ILE A 779 8.60 1.32 -27.04
CA ILE A 779 8.84 1.68 -28.44
C ILE A 779 10.19 1.16 -28.93
N LEU A 780 11.26 1.37 -28.15
CA LEU A 780 12.62 0.97 -28.56
C LEU A 780 12.96 -0.47 -28.17
N LYS A 781 12.09 -1.16 -27.41
CA LYS A 781 12.34 -2.48 -26.80
C LYS A 781 13.63 -2.50 -25.94
N MET A 782 14.01 -1.36 -25.37
CA MET A 782 15.18 -1.20 -24.49
C MET A 782 15.01 -0.01 -23.55
N ASP A 783 15.65 -0.05 -22.39
CA ASP A 783 15.63 1.10 -21.47
C ASP A 783 16.40 2.30 -22.05
N PHE A 784 16.14 3.49 -21.49
CA PHE A 784 16.74 4.74 -21.97
C PHE A 784 18.27 4.76 -21.89
N TYR A 785 18.89 4.08 -20.93
CA TYR A 785 20.34 4.07 -20.80
C TYR A 785 20.97 3.23 -21.90
N ARG A 786 20.38 2.07 -22.23
CA ARG A 786 20.76 1.27 -23.40
C ARG A 786 20.52 2.02 -24.71
N ALA A 787 19.41 2.74 -24.82
CA ALA A 787 19.14 3.57 -26.00
C ALA A 787 20.18 4.68 -26.18
N ILE A 788 20.63 5.32 -25.09
CA ILE A 788 21.77 6.25 -25.15
C ILE A 788 23.05 5.55 -25.60
N GLU A 789 23.34 4.36 -25.07
CA GLU A 789 24.52 3.60 -25.49
C GLU A 789 24.49 3.31 -27.00
N GLU A 790 23.35 2.85 -27.51
CA GLU A 790 23.17 2.47 -28.92
C GLU A 790 23.10 3.66 -29.88
N PHE A 791 22.29 4.68 -29.59
CA PHE A 791 22.03 5.75 -30.54
C PHE A 791 22.92 6.98 -30.35
N TRP A 792 23.43 7.24 -29.14
CA TRP A 792 24.30 8.38 -28.86
C TRP A 792 25.78 7.99 -28.79
N TRP A 793 26.14 7.02 -27.94
CA TRP A 793 27.54 6.71 -27.66
C TRP A 793 28.20 5.94 -28.80
N LYS A 794 27.56 4.88 -29.29
CA LYS A 794 28.10 3.99 -30.32
C LYS A 794 28.58 4.74 -31.56
N SER A 795 27.73 5.57 -32.16
CA SER A 795 28.07 6.36 -33.35
C SER A 795 29.30 7.27 -33.13
N ARG A 796 29.42 7.88 -31.95
CA ARG A 796 30.55 8.77 -31.60
C ARG A 796 31.83 7.99 -31.33
N ILE A 797 31.73 6.88 -30.62
CA ILE A 797 32.85 5.98 -30.37
C ILE A 797 33.39 5.44 -31.70
N MET A 798 32.50 5.00 -32.60
CA MET A 798 32.88 4.54 -33.93
C MET A 798 33.51 5.65 -34.78
N TRP A 799 33.00 6.88 -34.68
CA TRP A 799 33.62 8.03 -35.34
C TRP A 799 35.03 8.32 -34.80
N LEU A 800 35.23 8.31 -33.48
CA LEU A 800 36.55 8.48 -32.87
C LEU A 800 37.52 7.35 -33.27
N PHE A 801 37.02 6.11 -33.39
CA PHE A 801 37.83 5.00 -33.91
C PHE A 801 38.26 5.25 -35.36
N ARG A 802 37.35 5.72 -36.22
CA ARG A 802 37.68 6.06 -37.61
C ARG A 802 38.75 7.15 -37.71
N LEU A 803 38.82 8.05 -36.73
CA LEU A 803 39.85 9.08 -36.63
C LEU A 803 41.16 8.60 -35.98
N GLY A 804 41.27 7.32 -35.62
CA GLY A 804 42.50 6.73 -35.07
C GLY A 804 42.74 6.98 -33.58
N TYR A 805 41.76 7.49 -32.84
CA TYR A 805 41.92 7.74 -31.40
C TYR A 805 42.07 6.41 -30.62
N SER A 806 43.02 6.35 -29.68
CA SER A 806 43.12 5.24 -28.71
C SER A 806 42.03 5.33 -27.65
N ALA A 807 41.70 4.23 -26.94
CA ALA A 807 40.65 4.31 -25.90
C ALA A 807 40.99 5.27 -24.76
N ARG A 808 42.28 5.46 -24.44
CA ARG A 808 42.71 6.47 -23.47
C ARG A 808 42.40 7.87 -23.97
N GLN A 809 42.74 8.17 -25.23
CA GLN A 809 42.42 9.46 -25.85
C GLN A 809 40.90 9.65 -25.97
N MET A 810 40.13 8.61 -26.29
CA MET A 810 38.67 8.68 -26.31
C MET A 810 38.08 9.00 -24.94
N ARG A 811 38.65 8.44 -23.86
CA ARG A 811 38.24 8.76 -22.50
C ARG A 811 38.47 10.24 -22.18
N ASP A 812 39.64 10.76 -22.56
CA ASP A 812 40.00 12.16 -22.33
C ASP A 812 39.18 13.13 -23.21
N VAL A 813 38.95 12.77 -24.47
CA VAL A 813 38.14 13.55 -25.41
C VAL A 813 36.67 13.52 -25.02
N SER A 814 36.13 12.39 -24.60
CA SER A 814 34.74 12.30 -24.12
C SER A 814 34.53 13.07 -22.80
N LEU A 815 35.51 13.03 -21.90
CA LEU A 815 35.56 13.89 -20.70
C LEU A 815 35.46 15.37 -21.07
N ARG A 816 36.24 15.83 -22.06
CA ARG A 816 36.30 17.25 -22.46
C ARG A 816 35.13 17.70 -23.33
N LEU A 817 34.66 16.88 -24.27
CA LEU A 817 33.63 17.27 -25.24
C LEU A 817 32.20 17.10 -24.70
N ILE A 818 31.97 16.14 -23.79
CA ILE A 818 30.61 15.67 -23.47
C ILE A 818 30.27 15.89 -21.98
N GLY A 819 31.25 16.24 -21.14
CA GLY A 819 31.03 16.59 -19.72
C GLY A 819 30.50 15.44 -18.85
N LYS A 820 30.34 14.24 -19.41
CA LYS A 820 29.91 13.02 -18.72
C LYS A 820 30.96 11.94 -18.91
N HIS A 821 31.31 11.25 -17.83
CA HIS A 821 32.23 10.12 -17.89
C HIS A 821 31.65 9.02 -18.80
N VAL A 822 32.22 8.82 -19.98
CA VAL A 822 32.12 7.52 -20.64
C VAL A 822 32.80 6.53 -19.73
N THR A 823 31.99 5.72 -19.05
CA THR A 823 32.56 4.69 -18.20
C THR A 823 33.29 3.69 -19.08
N HIS A 824 34.40 3.16 -18.59
CA HIS A 824 35.12 2.06 -19.26
C HIS A 824 34.16 0.90 -19.62
N GLY A 825 33.08 0.72 -18.84
CA GLY A 825 32.01 -0.23 -19.12
C GLY A 825 31.24 0.03 -20.41
N VAL A 826 30.93 1.29 -20.76
CA VAL A 826 30.21 1.62 -22.02
C VAL A 826 31.09 1.32 -23.23
N LEU A 827 32.36 1.73 -23.20
CA LEU A 827 33.33 1.42 -24.27
C LEU A 827 33.48 -0.08 -24.45
N LYS A 828 33.65 -0.83 -23.35
CA LYS A 828 33.81 -2.28 -23.38
C LYS A 828 32.58 -2.99 -23.95
N ARG A 829 31.37 -2.54 -23.60
CA ARG A 829 30.12 -3.13 -24.10
C ARG A 829 29.92 -2.86 -25.59
N VAL A 830 29.94 -1.59 -25.99
CA VAL A 830 29.77 -1.18 -27.40
C VAL A 830 30.79 -1.91 -28.28
N PHE A 831 32.03 -2.01 -27.82
CA PHE A 831 33.07 -2.72 -28.55
C PHE A 831 32.80 -4.23 -28.62
N ALA A 832 32.41 -4.88 -27.52
CA ALA A 832 32.11 -6.31 -27.52
C ALA A 832 30.96 -6.67 -28.47
N GLU A 833 29.96 -5.78 -28.59
CA GLU A 833 28.86 -5.94 -29.53
C GLU A 833 29.32 -5.75 -30.98
N GLU A 834 30.09 -4.70 -31.27
CA GLU A 834 30.62 -4.46 -32.62
C GLU A 834 31.63 -5.53 -33.06
N TYR A 835 32.43 -6.07 -32.13
CA TYR A 835 33.33 -7.19 -32.41
C TYR A 835 32.57 -8.46 -32.81
N LYS A 836 31.42 -8.73 -32.17
CA LYS A 836 30.56 -9.86 -32.56
C LYS A 836 30.02 -9.71 -33.98
N ILE A 837 29.75 -8.49 -34.43
CA ILE A 837 29.18 -8.22 -35.76
C ILE A 837 30.28 -8.19 -36.83
N HIS A 838 31.42 -7.55 -36.54
CA HIS A 838 32.44 -7.22 -37.54
C HIS A 838 33.74 -8.04 -37.44
N GLY A 839 33.89 -8.87 -36.41
CA GLY A 839 34.98 -9.85 -36.27
C GLY A 839 36.38 -9.25 -36.17
N SER A 840 37.36 -9.90 -36.80
CA SER A 840 38.79 -9.54 -36.73
C SER A 840 39.12 -8.17 -37.35
N LYS A 841 38.24 -7.58 -38.17
CA LYS A 841 38.41 -6.22 -38.70
C LYS A 841 38.43 -5.17 -37.58
N THR A 842 37.76 -5.44 -36.45
CA THR A 842 37.75 -4.58 -35.26
C THR A 842 39.05 -4.70 -34.45
N TRP A 843 39.84 -5.77 -34.65
CA TRP A 843 41.10 -6.05 -33.94
C TRP A 843 42.21 -5.03 -34.25
N LYS A 844 42.18 -4.44 -35.45
CA LYS A 844 43.10 -3.36 -35.84
C LYS A 844 42.98 -2.12 -34.92
N TYR A 845 41.80 -1.93 -34.33
CA TYR A 845 41.53 -0.87 -33.35
C TYR A 845 41.87 -1.26 -31.90
N LEU A 846 41.92 -2.56 -31.58
CA LEU A 846 42.32 -3.09 -30.27
C LEU A 846 43.82 -3.00 -30.00
N LYS A 847 44.65 -3.06 -31.06
CA LYS A 847 46.10 -2.94 -30.92
C LYS A 847 46.50 -1.66 -30.19
N ASN A 848 45.84 -0.54 -30.50
CA ASN A 848 46.01 0.75 -29.81
C ASN A 848 45.44 0.82 -28.38
N LEU A 849 44.69 -0.19 -27.94
CA LEU A 849 43.98 -0.24 -26.67
C LEU A 849 44.74 -1.02 -25.60
N TYR A 850 45.59 -1.95 -26.04
CA TYR A 850 46.35 -2.86 -25.18
C TYR A 850 47.87 -2.66 -25.27
N GLU A 851 48.39 -1.86 -26.22
CA GLU A 851 49.82 -1.54 -26.31
C GLU A 851 50.23 -0.24 -25.56
N THR A 852 49.33 0.39 -24.80
CA THR A 852 49.60 1.52 -23.86
C THR A 852 48.63 1.51 -22.69
#